data_AF-A0A9P5R1E9-F1
#
_entry.id   AF-A0A9P5R1E9-F1
#
_cell.length_a   1.000
_cell.length_b   1.000
_cell.length_c   1.000
_cell.angle_alpha   90.00
_cell.angle_beta   90.00
_cell.angle_gamma   90.00
#
_symmetry.space_group_name_H-M   'P 1'
#
loop_
_entity.id
_entity.type
_entity.pdbx_description
1 polymer ?
#
loop_
_entity_poly.entity_id
_entity_poly.type
_entity_poly.pdbx_seq_one_letter_code
_entity_poly.pdbx_strand_id
1 'polypeptide(L)'
;MATSNTPAASLSPFLIAESRKSAEHPSMEAQGLLSRLIHAVIGSVSNVGEIFERLLAIGPSQQVYILGQLFSRALGRETVVNDREFPFERFMNVLAILPRDVSDKFASQLIASLWKDLEHPTRYWPGLPFRSADGSNNSHIYPHIGASSTSYARSVVSTFQHTRSELPDPRALFRDLMQRPAFKPFEPHPTGINSLLFCLAGLITHDLFRSDSANPAINLTTHYADLSPLYGVNQEEQSQVRTFKQGLVHPDTFADPRLQFQLPGIVAMTILFSRNHNYIAQQLLSNAVNIAENHRFTHVDGQNSPQVSSQRTDELVFQTARLINCACYANLILHEYLRTILGISTESEFTLNPLMTPPSADPTSGNVVSVEFGYIYRWHSAISKADAQWLDDYPIAKKYMDLKRRTQSASEQQEGDKANIFADILEDFGYPRKEFELGPVCIGIHRNSETRAFENSDLIQILQASMENVASRMGAQKVPAALEEVEVQGIRAARKVGLCTLNELRRFFHLKEYKSYEEMVAGPGITADPAVVSALERHYGPDGIDRVELYPGVVVEATKTDGLSLPYTSSRAILSDAVNLLRNDRFYSDGLNPHDLTMWGYDYANNPSDKAATHGSVFHKIVSNALPEWAAVIGDPTRADELLRSPFRGPLAKVTALKRAESDNGDELKQQDEPNNEKRKKKHRVDTPSKITPSTRINML
;
A
#
# COMPACT_ATOMS: atom_id res chain seq x y z
N MET A 1 26.97 -17.58 -19.80
CA MET A 1 28.21 -17.81 -19.03
C MET A 1 27.94 -17.43 -17.59
N ALA A 2 28.16 -18.39 -16.68
CA ALA A 2 28.11 -18.33 -15.21
C ALA A 2 26.91 -17.61 -14.55
N THR A 3 25.86 -18.40 -14.31
CA THR A 3 24.83 -18.17 -13.28
C THR A 3 25.46 -18.26 -11.88
N SER A 4 25.42 -17.18 -11.09
CA SER A 4 25.63 -17.26 -9.64
C SER A 4 24.34 -16.89 -8.91
N ASN A 5 23.46 -17.88 -8.79
CA ASN A 5 22.46 -17.92 -7.73
C ASN A 5 23.21 -18.10 -6.41
N THR A 6 23.45 -17.01 -5.69
CA THR A 6 23.73 -17.09 -4.25
C THR A 6 22.41 -16.87 -3.53
N PRO A 7 21.85 -17.87 -2.84
CA PRO A 7 20.74 -17.62 -1.94
C PRO A 7 21.23 -16.64 -0.88
N ALA A 8 20.35 -15.74 -0.43
CA ALA A 8 20.57 -14.89 0.73
C ALA A 8 21.14 -15.77 1.84
N ALA A 9 22.46 -15.68 2.03
CA ALA A 9 23.16 -16.47 3.01
C ALA A 9 22.69 -15.93 4.36
N SER A 10 21.77 -16.68 4.96
CA SER A 10 21.52 -16.65 6.39
C SER A 10 22.88 -16.53 7.07
N LEU A 11 23.06 -15.40 7.74
CA LEU A 11 23.99 -15.15 8.83
C LEU A 11 24.85 -16.37 9.13
N SER A 12 26.10 -16.38 8.70
CA SER A 12 27.07 -17.21 9.39
C SER A 12 27.41 -16.45 10.69
N PRO A 13 26.96 -16.90 11.87
CA PRO A 13 27.43 -16.37 13.14
C PRO A 13 28.82 -16.96 13.43
N PHE A 14 29.59 -17.36 12.41
CA PHE A 14 30.62 -18.38 12.56
C PHE A 14 31.79 -17.93 13.43
N LEU A 15 32.06 -16.61 13.54
CA LEU A 15 33.18 -16.10 14.35
C LEU A 15 32.81 -15.34 15.62
N ILE A 16 31.58 -14.87 15.80
CA ILE A 16 31.06 -14.61 17.16
C ILE A 16 30.80 -15.95 17.86
N ALA A 17 30.44 -16.99 17.10
CA ALA A 17 30.35 -18.35 17.59
C ALA A 17 31.73 -19.00 17.78
N GLU A 18 32.75 -18.75 16.94
CA GLU A 18 34.12 -19.21 17.23
C GLU A 18 34.77 -18.40 18.37
N SER A 19 34.48 -17.10 18.55
CA SER A 19 34.87 -16.41 19.79
C SER A 19 34.19 -16.99 21.04
N ARG A 20 33.07 -17.71 20.87
CA ARG A 20 32.38 -18.47 21.93
C ARG A 20 32.76 -19.95 21.99
N LYS A 21 33.33 -20.54 20.94
CA LYS A 21 33.69 -21.97 20.85
C LYS A 21 35.19 -22.25 20.97
N SER A 22 36.05 -21.25 20.82
CA SER A 22 37.51 -21.38 21.01
C SER A 22 38.07 -20.50 22.14
N ALA A 23 37.23 -19.82 22.92
CA ALA A 23 37.68 -19.10 24.09
C ALA A 23 37.61 -20.02 25.31
N GLU A 24 38.76 -20.57 25.72
CA GLU A 24 39.02 -20.71 27.15
C GLU A 24 38.58 -19.39 27.83
N HIS A 25 37.93 -19.47 29.00
CA HIS A 25 37.64 -18.26 29.78
C HIS A 25 38.92 -17.40 29.81
N PRO A 26 38.88 -16.13 29.38
CA PRO A 26 40.08 -15.33 29.26
C PRO A 26 40.75 -15.30 30.64
N SER A 27 42.04 -15.59 30.68
CA SER A 27 42.79 -15.57 31.93
C SER A 27 42.62 -14.20 32.60
N MET A 28 42.69 -14.15 33.94
CA MET A 28 42.67 -12.85 34.65
C MET A 28 43.74 -11.90 34.12
N GLU A 29 44.86 -12.46 33.64
CA GLU A 29 45.93 -11.73 32.97
C GLU A 29 45.49 -11.11 31.63
N ALA A 30 44.81 -11.88 30.76
CA ALA A 30 44.28 -11.39 29.49
C ALA A 30 43.18 -10.32 29.69
N GLN A 31 42.32 -10.48 30.70
CA GLN A 31 41.31 -9.47 31.05
C GLN A 31 41.93 -8.18 31.60
N GLY A 32 42.94 -8.30 32.47
CA GLY A 32 43.70 -7.16 32.98
C GLY A 32 44.47 -6.42 31.88
N LEU A 33 45.05 -7.17 30.93
CA LEU A 33 45.73 -6.62 29.76
C LEU A 33 44.75 -5.91 28.82
N LEU A 34 43.59 -6.52 28.54
CA LEU A 34 42.52 -5.92 27.73
C LEU A 34 42.06 -4.57 28.31
N SER A 35 41.82 -4.49 29.62
CA SER A 35 41.42 -3.24 30.29
C SER A 35 42.46 -2.12 30.11
N ARG A 36 43.75 -2.45 30.26
CA ARG A 36 44.85 -1.50 30.05
C ARG A 36 44.99 -1.08 28.58
N LEU A 37 44.85 -2.02 27.66
CA LEU A 37 44.89 -1.75 26.22
C LEU A 37 43.71 -0.89 25.77
N ILE A 38 42.51 -1.15 26.28
CA ILE A 38 41.34 -0.28 26.07
C ILE A 38 41.65 1.14 26.54
N HIS A 39 42.19 1.30 27.75
CA HIS A 39 42.58 2.62 28.25
C HIS A 39 43.71 3.27 27.44
N ALA A 40 44.64 2.50 26.88
CA ALA A 40 45.70 3.01 26.02
C ALA A 40 45.22 3.37 24.60
N VAL A 41 44.22 2.64 24.09
CA VAL A 41 43.59 2.91 22.79
C VAL A 41 42.63 4.09 22.89
N ILE A 42 41.96 4.30 24.03
CA ILE A 42 40.94 5.36 24.23
C ILE A 42 41.51 6.60 24.94
N GLY A 43 42.50 6.47 25.83
CA GLY A 43 43.07 7.58 26.63
C GLY A 43 44.52 7.94 26.31
N SER A 44 45.06 9.01 26.90
CA SER A 44 46.50 9.32 26.81
C SER A 44 47.27 8.52 27.87
N VAL A 45 48.07 7.54 27.46
CA VAL A 45 48.92 6.77 28.39
C VAL A 45 50.38 6.82 27.94
N SER A 46 51.29 7.00 28.92
CA SER A 46 52.73 7.20 28.74
C SER A 46 53.58 5.93 28.62
N ASN A 47 52.99 4.74 28.50
CA ASN A 47 53.75 3.47 28.48
C ASN A 47 53.20 2.41 27.50
N VAL A 48 52.85 2.85 26.30
CA VAL A 48 52.24 2.02 25.24
C VAL A 48 53.15 0.86 24.80
N GLY A 49 54.47 1.06 24.75
CA GLY A 49 55.44 0.02 24.33
C GLY A 49 55.50 -1.20 25.27
N GLU A 50 55.44 -1.00 26.59
CA GLU A 50 55.49 -2.10 27.57
C GLU A 50 54.20 -2.95 27.53
N ILE A 51 53.07 -2.33 27.22
CA ILE A 51 51.77 -3.01 27.08
C ILE A 51 51.76 -3.88 25.82
N PHE A 52 52.44 -3.45 24.75
CA PHE A 52 52.56 -4.21 23.50
C PHE A 52 53.47 -5.42 23.59
N GLU A 53 54.61 -5.32 24.29
CA GLU A 53 55.48 -6.47 24.56
C GLU A 53 54.72 -7.57 25.32
N ARG A 54 53.86 -7.20 26.26
CA ARG A 54 52.98 -8.15 26.98
C ARG A 54 51.90 -8.76 26.09
N LEU A 55 51.40 -8.02 25.09
CA LEU A 55 50.46 -8.56 24.10
C LEU A 55 51.14 -9.62 23.22
N LEU A 56 52.40 -9.39 22.80
CA LEU A 56 53.17 -10.36 22.03
C LEU A 56 53.55 -11.61 22.84
N ALA A 57 53.64 -11.49 24.17
CA ALA A 57 54.04 -12.58 25.07
C ALA A 57 52.91 -13.56 25.46
N ILE A 58 51.63 -13.21 25.23
CA ILE A 58 50.48 -14.08 25.53
C ILE A 58 50.16 -15.03 24.36
N GLY A 59 49.43 -16.11 24.62
CA GLY A 59 49.11 -17.12 23.61
C GLY A 59 48.26 -16.59 22.43
N PRO A 60 48.39 -17.15 21.21
CA PRO A 60 47.72 -16.65 20.01
C PRO A 60 46.18 -16.56 20.11
N SER A 61 45.52 -17.48 20.82
CA SER A 61 44.07 -17.45 21.04
C SER A 61 43.63 -16.25 21.89
N GLN A 62 44.41 -15.88 22.91
CA GLN A 62 44.14 -14.74 23.77
C GLN A 62 44.46 -13.41 23.07
N GLN A 63 45.49 -13.37 22.21
CA GLN A 63 45.77 -12.22 21.35
C GLN A 63 44.59 -11.90 20.43
N VAL A 64 44.05 -12.92 19.75
CA VAL A 64 42.88 -12.77 18.86
C VAL A 64 41.65 -12.27 19.63
N TYR A 65 41.41 -12.76 20.85
CA TYR A 65 40.31 -12.29 21.70
C TYR A 65 40.45 -10.80 22.06
N ILE A 66 41.62 -10.38 22.55
CA ILE A 66 41.88 -8.98 22.93
C ILE A 66 41.76 -8.06 21.72
N LEU A 67 42.35 -8.45 20.58
CA LEU A 67 42.28 -7.69 19.34
C LEU A 67 40.87 -7.59 18.79
N GLY A 68 40.04 -8.63 18.92
CA GLY A 68 38.62 -8.57 18.55
C GLY A 68 37.84 -7.55 19.38
N GLN A 69 38.13 -7.43 20.67
CA GLN A 69 37.51 -6.43 21.55
C GLN A 69 37.99 -5.00 21.24
N LEU A 70 39.28 -4.81 20.98
CA LEU A 70 39.83 -3.52 20.55
C LEU A 70 39.27 -3.11 19.18
N PHE A 71 39.15 -4.05 18.24
CA PHE A 71 38.57 -3.85 16.92
C PHE A 71 37.11 -3.40 16.99
N SER A 72 36.26 -4.08 17.79
CA SER A 72 34.85 -3.69 17.96
C SER A 72 34.70 -2.27 18.51
N ARG A 73 35.56 -1.90 19.47
CA ARG A 73 35.57 -0.57 20.09
C ARG A 73 36.15 0.51 19.19
N ALA A 74 37.22 0.24 18.45
CA ALA A 74 37.82 1.21 17.55
C ALA A 74 36.90 1.58 16.38
N LEU A 75 36.06 0.65 15.92
CA LEU A 75 35.10 0.84 14.82
C LEU A 75 33.68 1.20 15.27
N GLY A 76 33.43 1.34 16.58
CA GLY A 76 32.15 1.82 17.10
C GLY A 76 30.94 0.93 16.79
N ARG A 77 31.15 -0.37 16.62
CA ARG A 77 30.06 -1.31 16.27
C ARG A 77 29.06 -1.53 17.42
N GLU A 78 29.51 -1.38 18.65
CA GLU A 78 28.70 -1.61 19.86
C GLU A 78 28.40 -0.32 20.64
N THR A 79 29.21 0.74 20.45
CA THR A 79 29.12 2.00 21.19
C THR A 79 29.60 3.16 20.32
N VAL A 80 29.06 4.36 20.54
CA VAL A 80 29.55 5.59 19.91
C VAL A 80 31.03 5.81 20.25
N VAL A 81 31.84 6.12 19.25
CA VAL A 81 33.29 6.35 19.40
C VAL A 81 33.58 7.84 19.32
N ASN A 82 34.38 8.34 20.26
CA ASN A 82 34.97 9.67 20.19
C ASN A 82 36.24 9.60 19.33
N ASP A 83 36.13 9.94 18.04
CA ASP A 83 37.25 9.93 17.09
C ASP A 83 38.41 10.85 17.51
N ARG A 84 38.14 11.91 18.28
CA ARG A 84 39.16 12.82 18.83
C ARG A 84 40.14 12.15 19.79
N GLU A 85 39.85 10.95 20.26
CA GLU A 85 40.76 10.13 21.06
C GLU A 85 41.72 9.29 20.21
N PHE A 86 41.60 9.35 18.88
CA PHE A 86 42.39 8.60 17.92
C PHE A 86 42.38 7.06 18.14
N PRO A 87 41.24 6.44 18.51
CA PRO A 87 41.22 5.01 18.82
C PRO A 87 41.49 4.15 17.58
N PHE A 88 41.12 4.62 16.40
CA PHE A 88 41.39 3.94 15.14
C PHE A 88 42.89 3.93 14.81
N GLU A 89 43.54 5.09 14.85
CA GLU A 89 44.98 5.24 14.58
C GLU A 89 45.81 4.45 15.59
N ARG A 90 45.42 4.46 16.86
CA ARG A 90 46.06 3.66 17.91
C ARG A 90 45.87 2.16 17.67
N PHE A 91 44.69 1.73 17.22
CA PHE A 91 44.46 0.35 16.80
C PHE A 91 45.34 -0.04 15.60
N MET A 92 45.48 0.83 14.61
CA MET A 92 46.38 0.60 13.46
C MET A 92 47.85 0.48 13.90
N ASN A 93 48.29 1.26 14.88
CA ASN A 93 49.62 1.13 15.47
C ASN A 93 49.81 -0.21 16.20
N VAL A 94 48.76 -0.74 16.86
CA VAL A 94 48.79 -2.11 17.43
C VAL A 94 48.95 -3.15 16.32
N LEU A 95 48.19 -3.03 15.22
CA LEU A 95 48.28 -3.97 14.10
C LEU A 95 49.66 -3.95 13.41
N ALA A 96 50.31 -2.78 13.34
CA ALA A 96 51.58 -2.59 12.66
C ALA A 96 52.76 -3.33 13.31
N ILE A 97 52.69 -3.62 14.62
CA ILE A 97 53.76 -4.28 15.37
C ILE A 97 53.54 -5.80 15.54
N LEU A 98 52.38 -6.32 15.13
CA LEU A 98 52.05 -7.74 15.26
C LEU A 98 52.61 -8.57 14.08
N PRO A 99 52.81 -9.90 14.28
CA PRO A 99 53.10 -10.82 13.20
C PRO A 99 52.09 -10.74 12.05
N ARG A 100 52.55 -10.87 10.80
CA ARG A 100 51.72 -10.68 9.60
C ARG A 100 50.51 -11.60 9.54
N ASP A 101 50.66 -12.85 9.96
CA ASP A 101 49.58 -13.85 9.97
C ASP A 101 48.42 -13.48 10.92
N VAL A 102 48.70 -12.68 11.95
CA VAL A 102 47.71 -12.14 12.88
C VAL A 102 47.14 -10.82 12.36
N SER A 103 48.00 -9.88 11.93
CA SER A 103 47.56 -8.56 11.47
C SER A 103 46.75 -8.62 10.17
N ASP A 104 47.08 -9.51 9.22
CA ASP A 104 46.34 -9.68 7.96
C ASP A 104 44.88 -10.14 8.18
N LYS A 105 44.63 -10.94 9.23
CA LYS A 105 43.26 -11.36 9.60
C LYS A 105 42.40 -10.18 10.04
N PHE A 106 42.95 -9.32 10.89
CA PHE A 106 42.25 -8.12 11.36
C PHE A 106 42.16 -7.05 10.27
N ALA A 107 43.18 -6.90 9.42
CA ALA A 107 43.12 -6.02 8.25
C ALA A 107 42.03 -6.46 7.26
N SER A 108 41.91 -7.76 6.98
CA SER A 108 40.83 -8.29 6.13
C SER A 108 39.44 -8.02 6.72
N GLN A 109 39.29 -8.16 8.05
CA GLN A 109 38.05 -7.82 8.74
C GLN A 109 37.76 -6.31 8.75
N LEU A 110 38.80 -5.49 8.89
CA LEU A 110 38.70 -4.03 8.81
C LEU A 110 38.22 -3.61 7.43
N ILE A 111 38.86 -4.12 6.38
CA ILE A 111 38.46 -3.87 4.99
C ILE A 111 37.01 -4.31 4.78
N ALA A 112 36.62 -5.50 5.26
CA ALA A 112 35.24 -5.96 5.17
C ALA A 112 34.25 -5.09 5.98
N SER A 113 34.70 -4.45 7.07
CA SER A 113 33.89 -3.47 7.81
C SER A 113 33.72 -2.19 7.02
N LEU A 114 34.83 -1.57 6.63
CA LEU A 114 34.85 -0.32 5.87
C LEU A 114 34.08 -0.45 4.56
N TRP A 115 34.17 -1.63 3.93
CA TRP A 115 33.34 -1.95 2.77
C TRP A 115 31.85 -1.93 3.09
N LYS A 116 31.42 -2.49 4.24
CA LYS A 116 30.02 -2.53 4.68
C LYS A 116 29.51 -1.22 5.29
N ASP A 117 30.40 -0.31 5.69
CA ASP A 117 30.02 1.01 6.21
C ASP A 117 29.35 1.86 5.13
N LEU A 118 29.62 1.55 3.86
CA LEU A 118 28.92 2.11 2.71
C LEU A 118 27.93 1.08 2.16
N GLU A 119 26.73 1.55 1.79
CA GLU A 119 25.72 0.71 1.15
C GLU A 119 26.14 0.37 -0.29
N HIS A 120 26.06 -0.91 -0.64
CA HIS A 120 26.39 -1.41 -1.98
C HIS A 120 25.23 -2.24 -2.54
N PRO A 121 24.72 -1.89 -3.73
CA PRO A 121 24.98 -0.65 -4.48
C PRO A 121 24.48 0.59 -3.72
N THR A 122 25.05 1.77 -4.02
CA THR A 122 24.56 3.03 -3.47
C THR A 122 23.08 3.19 -3.78
N ARG A 123 22.31 3.72 -2.83
CA ARG A 123 20.85 3.76 -2.94
C ARG A 123 20.29 5.09 -3.45
N TYR A 124 20.98 6.19 -3.12
CA TYR A 124 20.53 7.54 -3.43
C TYR A 124 21.49 8.26 -4.40
N TRP A 125 20.97 8.78 -5.51
CA TRP A 125 21.71 9.56 -6.49
C TRP A 125 21.14 10.98 -6.61
N PRO A 126 21.91 12.04 -6.31
CA PRO A 126 21.45 13.42 -6.38
C PRO A 126 20.99 13.91 -7.77
N GLY A 127 21.35 13.22 -8.86
CA GLY A 127 21.11 13.67 -10.24
C GLY A 127 19.72 13.35 -10.83
N LEU A 128 18.87 12.59 -10.13
CA LEU A 128 17.55 12.16 -10.61
C LEU A 128 16.46 12.39 -9.55
N PRO A 129 16.13 13.65 -9.19
CA PRO A 129 15.29 13.93 -8.03
C PRO A 129 13.79 13.63 -8.24
N PHE A 130 13.34 13.39 -9.48
CA PHE A 130 11.91 13.29 -9.80
C PHE A 130 11.53 11.96 -10.45
N ARG A 131 10.24 11.62 -10.33
CA ARG A 131 9.62 10.48 -11.02
C ARG A 131 9.62 10.74 -12.52
N SER A 132 10.18 9.83 -13.32
CA SER A 132 10.00 9.85 -14.78
C SER A 132 8.52 9.74 -15.13
N ALA A 133 8.10 10.26 -16.29
CA ALA A 133 6.70 10.23 -16.69
C ALA A 133 6.18 8.80 -16.96
N ASP A 134 7.07 7.89 -17.37
CA ASP A 134 6.77 6.47 -17.60
C ASP A 134 7.08 5.57 -16.40
N GLY A 135 7.51 6.12 -15.27
CA GLY A 135 7.92 5.35 -14.09
C GLY A 135 9.32 4.74 -14.15
N SER A 136 10.08 4.95 -15.23
CA SER A 136 11.47 4.49 -15.32
C SER A 136 12.38 5.21 -14.34
N ASN A 137 13.59 4.69 -14.14
CA ASN A 137 14.63 5.25 -13.25
C ASN A 137 14.19 5.37 -11.78
N ASN A 138 13.21 4.58 -11.35
CA ASN A 138 12.93 4.40 -9.92
C ASN A 138 14.04 3.54 -9.30
N SER A 139 14.29 2.34 -9.83
CA SER A 139 15.57 1.67 -9.59
C SER A 139 16.65 2.28 -10.47
N HIS A 140 17.79 2.61 -9.88
CA HIS A 140 18.96 3.10 -10.60
C HIS A 140 19.83 1.98 -11.18
N ILE A 141 19.72 0.77 -10.63
CA ILE A 141 20.47 -0.42 -11.11
C ILE A 141 19.70 -1.11 -12.24
N TYR A 142 18.36 -1.05 -12.16
CA TYR A 142 17.46 -1.58 -13.18
C TYR A 142 16.54 -0.45 -13.69
N PRO A 143 17.05 0.49 -14.52
CA PRO A 143 16.30 1.68 -14.95
C PRO A 143 14.91 1.43 -15.56
N HIS A 144 14.69 0.28 -16.19
CA HIS A 144 13.42 -0.04 -16.85
C HIS A 144 12.42 -0.76 -15.94
N ILE A 145 12.82 -1.14 -14.72
CA ILE A 145 11.93 -1.89 -13.83
C ILE A 145 10.76 -1.02 -13.41
N GLY A 146 9.55 -1.58 -13.52
CA GLY A 146 8.31 -0.89 -13.15
C GLY A 146 7.87 0.24 -14.08
N ALA A 147 8.57 0.47 -15.19
CA ALA A 147 8.14 1.42 -16.21
C ALA A 147 6.87 0.95 -16.93
N SER A 148 6.11 1.87 -17.50
CA SER A 148 4.94 1.57 -18.31
C SER A 148 5.31 0.79 -19.58
N SER A 149 4.33 0.06 -20.12
CA SER A 149 4.51 -0.83 -21.28
C SER A 149 5.53 -1.95 -21.06
N THR A 150 5.72 -2.39 -19.82
CA THR A 150 6.57 -3.54 -19.46
C THR A 150 5.73 -4.72 -18.96
N SER A 151 6.35 -5.90 -18.83
CA SER A 151 5.63 -7.12 -18.44
C SER A 151 5.23 -7.08 -16.97
N TYR A 152 4.03 -7.59 -16.66
CA TYR A 152 3.71 -8.01 -15.31
C TYR A 152 4.68 -9.10 -14.82
N ALA A 153 4.91 -9.11 -13.51
CA ALA A 153 5.56 -10.23 -12.84
C ALA A 153 4.60 -11.42 -12.68
N ARG A 154 5.13 -12.56 -12.28
CA ARG A 154 4.36 -13.73 -11.89
C ARG A 154 4.83 -14.21 -10.52
N SER A 155 3.90 -14.31 -9.58
CA SER A 155 4.21 -14.81 -8.24
C SER A 155 4.15 -16.33 -8.18
N VAL A 156 3.23 -16.95 -8.92
CA VAL A 156 2.97 -18.39 -8.87
C VAL A 156 3.25 -19.05 -10.20
N VAL A 157 4.18 -19.99 -10.21
CA VAL A 157 4.37 -20.89 -11.35
C VAL A 157 3.26 -21.94 -11.32
N SER A 158 2.32 -21.87 -12.26
CA SER A 158 1.25 -22.84 -12.33
C SER A 158 1.80 -24.19 -12.79
N THR A 159 1.41 -25.24 -12.06
CA THR A 159 1.68 -26.64 -12.34
C THR A 159 0.49 -27.34 -13.01
N PHE A 160 -0.66 -26.66 -13.09
CA PHE A 160 -1.88 -27.14 -13.70
C PHE A 160 -2.19 -26.36 -14.98
N GLN A 161 -2.19 -27.04 -16.13
CA GLN A 161 -2.60 -26.42 -17.39
C GLN A 161 -3.86 -27.12 -17.92
N HIS A 162 -5.00 -26.43 -17.83
CA HIS A 162 -6.24 -26.91 -18.42
C HIS A 162 -6.16 -26.83 -19.95
N THR A 163 -6.61 -27.89 -20.63
CA THR A 163 -6.91 -27.75 -22.05
C THR A 163 -8.16 -26.86 -22.21
N ARG A 164 -8.22 -26.06 -23.28
CA ARG A 164 -9.33 -25.11 -23.48
C ARG A 164 -10.70 -25.78 -23.51
N SER A 165 -10.76 -27.05 -23.93
CA SER A 165 -11.98 -27.88 -23.95
C SER A 165 -12.48 -28.30 -22.57
N GLU A 166 -11.61 -28.30 -21.56
CA GLU A 166 -11.96 -28.67 -20.18
C GLU A 166 -12.41 -27.47 -19.33
N LEU A 167 -12.20 -26.25 -19.82
CA LEU A 167 -12.52 -25.05 -19.09
C LEU A 167 -14.01 -24.69 -19.22
N PRO A 168 -14.71 -24.35 -18.12
CA PRO A 168 -16.11 -23.93 -18.16
C PRO A 168 -16.33 -22.72 -19.05
N ASP A 169 -17.54 -22.53 -19.59
CA ASP A 169 -17.87 -21.29 -20.28
C ASP A 169 -17.85 -20.09 -19.31
N PRO A 170 -17.10 -19.01 -19.60
CA PRO A 170 -17.03 -17.85 -18.71
C PRO A 170 -18.38 -17.19 -18.39
N ARG A 171 -19.33 -17.15 -19.34
CA ARG A 171 -20.66 -16.58 -19.07
C ARG A 171 -21.47 -17.48 -18.15
N ALA A 172 -21.35 -18.80 -18.34
CA ALA A 172 -21.96 -19.76 -17.43
C ALA A 172 -21.37 -19.67 -16.01
N LEU A 173 -20.04 -19.48 -15.86
CA LEU A 173 -19.42 -19.20 -14.56
C LEU A 173 -19.98 -17.92 -13.93
N PHE A 174 -20.05 -16.82 -14.70
CA PHE A 174 -20.60 -15.56 -14.19
C PHE A 174 -22.04 -15.72 -13.71
N ARG A 175 -22.93 -16.23 -14.56
CA ARG A 175 -24.35 -16.37 -14.25
C ARG A 175 -24.60 -17.30 -13.07
N ASP A 176 -23.94 -18.45 -13.03
CA ASP A 176 -24.23 -19.48 -12.05
C ASP A 176 -23.55 -19.21 -10.69
N LEU A 177 -22.38 -18.55 -10.68
CA LEU A 177 -21.55 -18.38 -9.48
C LEU A 177 -21.35 -16.93 -9.01
N MET A 178 -21.27 -15.95 -9.92
CA MET A 178 -20.85 -14.58 -9.58
C MET A 178 -22.00 -13.59 -9.50
N GLN A 179 -22.97 -13.70 -10.41
CA GLN A 179 -24.04 -12.72 -10.59
C GLN A 179 -24.91 -12.60 -9.34
N ARG A 180 -25.15 -11.37 -8.91
CA ARG A 180 -26.11 -11.02 -7.86
C ARG A 180 -27.53 -11.30 -8.36
N PRO A 181 -28.26 -12.29 -7.80
CA PRO A 181 -29.58 -12.63 -8.30
C PRO A 181 -30.58 -11.58 -7.86
N ALA A 182 -31.39 -11.08 -8.80
CA ALA A 182 -32.39 -10.04 -8.52
C ALA A 182 -33.46 -10.46 -7.49
N PHE A 183 -33.67 -11.77 -7.31
CA PHE A 183 -34.61 -12.32 -6.35
C PHE A 183 -34.04 -12.45 -4.91
N LYS A 184 -32.72 -12.31 -4.72
CA LYS A 184 -32.11 -12.30 -3.39
C LYS A 184 -32.03 -10.85 -2.87
N PRO A 185 -32.30 -10.59 -1.58
CA PRO A 185 -32.15 -9.25 -1.02
C PRO A 185 -30.68 -8.78 -1.11
N PHE A 186 -30.49 -7.47 -1.21
CA PHE A 186 -29.16 -6.87 -1.11
C PHE A 186 -28.58 -7.14 0.29
N GLU A 187 -27.34 -7.62 0.32
CA GLU A 187 -26.63 -7.89 1.56
C GLU A 187 -25.56 -6.82 1.77
N PRO A 188 -25.75 -5.89 2.72
CA PRO A 188 -24.78 -4.84 2.98
C PRO A 188 -23.48 -5.41 3.56
N HIS A 189 -22.40 -4.66 3.39
CA HIS A 189 -21.11 -4.98 3.95
C HIS A 189 -21.19 -5.17 5.47
N PRO A 190 -20.70 -6.29 6.04
CA PRO A 190 -20.96 -6.65 7.44
C PRO A 190 -20.38 -5.65 8.45
N THR A 191 -19.33 -4.93 8.09
CA THR A 191 -18.68 -3.91 8.92
C THR A 191 -19.11 -2.47 8.60
N GLY A 192 -20.05 -2.27 7.67
CA GLY A 192 -20.55 -0.93 7.30
C GLY A 192 -19.57 -0.09 6.47
N ILE A 193 -18.57 -0.70 5.84
CA ILE A 193 -17.68 -0.02 4.88
C ILE A 193 -18.50 0.52 3.70
N ASN A 194 -18.20 1.74 3.30
CA ASN A 194 -18.92 2.45 2.25
C ASN A 194 -18.25 2.35 0.87
N SER A 195 -18.91 2.94 -0.12
CA SER A 195 -18.52 2.90 -1.52
C SER A 195 -17.27 3.73 -1.82
N LEU A 196 -16.99 4.77 -1.03
CA LEU A 196 -15.80 5.60 -1.22
C LEU A 196 -14.50 4.80 -1.02
N LEU A 197 -14.48 3.82 -0.10
CA LEU A 197 -13.33 2.92 0.05
C LEU A 197 -13.06 2.16 -1.27
N PHE A 198 -14.11 1.64 -1.89
CA PHE A 198 -14.00 0.92 -3.17
C PHE A 198 -13.74 1.86 -4.35
N CYS A 199 -14.11 3.15 -4.25
CA CYS A 199 -13.69 4.17 -5.21
C CYS A 199 -12.17 4.43 -5.12
N LEU A 200 -11.61 4.54 -3.91
CA LEU A 200 -10.15 4.64 -3.75
C LEU A 200 -9.45 3.35 -4.23
N ALA A 201 -10.00 2.18 -3.92
CA ALA A 201 -9.51 0.90 -4.44
C ALA A 201 -9.53 0.86 -5.98
N GLY A 202 -10.58 1.41 -6.59
CA GLY A 202 -10.68 1.60 -8.04
C GLY A 202 -9.57 2.49 -8.58
N LEU A 203 -9.32 3.65 -7.97
CA LEU A 203 -8.22 4.53 -8.34
C LEU A 203 -6.84 3.84 -8.23
N ILE A 204 -6.57 3.15 -7.11
CA ILE A 204 -5.36 2.33 -6.93
C ILE A 204 -5.24 1.27 -8.03
N THR A 205 -6.34 0.61 -8.38
CA THR A 205 -6.36 -0.42 -9.43
C THR A 205 -6.00 0.18 -10.80
N HIS A 206 -6.53 1.37 -11.14
CA HIS A 206 -6.21 2.00 -12.42
C HIS A 206 -4.79 2.58 -12.47
N ASP A 207 -4.21 2.95 -11.33
CA ASP A 207 -2.80 3.36 -11.22
C ASP A 207 -1.85 2.21 -11.51
N LEU A 208 -2.16 1.01 -11.00
CA LEU A 208 -1.26 -0.15 -11.06
C LEU A 208 -1.51 -1.08 -12.25
N PHE A 209 -2.72 -1.09 -12.83
CA PHE A 209 -3.11 -2.10 -13.83
C PHE A 209 -3.76 -1.49 -15.08
N ARG A 210 -3.13 -1.74 -16.22
CA ARG A 210 -3.65 -1.44 -17.55
C ARG A 210 -3.18 -2.51 -18.54
N SER A 211 -3.74 -3.71 -18.47
CA SER A 211 -3.35 -4.81 -19.36
C SER A 211 -3.59 -4.48 -20.83
N ASP A 212 -2.60 -4.78 -21.68
CA ASP A 212 -2.80 -4.70 -23.13
C ASP A 212 -3.81 -5.76 -23.60
N SER A 213 -4.76 -5.33 -24.43
CA SER A 213 -5.75 -6.21 -25.03
C SER A 213 -5.14 -7.24 -26.00
N ALA A 214 -4.06 -6.89 -26.70
CA ALA A 214 -3.37 -7.77 -27.63
C ALA A 214 -2.47 -8.75 -26.89
N ASN A 215 -1.71 -8.28 -25.89
CA ASN A 215 -0.91 -9.10 -25.01
C ASN A 215 -1.16 -8.79 -23.51
N PRO A 216 -2.10 -9.50 -22.85
CA PRO A 216 -2.46 -9.18 -21.46
C PRO A 216 -1.37 -9.42 -20.41
N ALA A 217 -0.20 -9.96 -20.81
CA ALA A 217 0.99 -10.03 -19.97
C ALA A 217 1.72 -8.67 -19.85
N ILE A 218 1.44 -7.71 -20.72
CA ILE A 218 2.03 -6.36 -20.68
C ILE A 218 1.12 -5.42 -19.89
N ASN A 219 1.72 -4.67 -18.98
CA ASN A 219 1.12 -3.56 -18.28
C ASN A 219 1.41 -2.26 -19.02
N LEU A 220 0.38 -1.57 -19.50
CA LEU A 220 0.51 -0.30 -20.20
C LEU A 220 0.59 0.91 -19.23
N THR A 221 0.43 0.70 -17.92
CA THR A 221 0.67 1.72 -16.89
C THR A 221 1.93 1.40 -16.09
N THR A 222 2.37 2.35 -15.26
CA THR A 222 3.51 2.14 -14.37
C THR A 222 3.18 1.06 -13.33
N HIS A 223 4.21 0.42 -12.76
CA HIS A 223 4.03 -0.53 -11.66
C HIS A 223 4.15 0.15 -10.29
N TYR A 224 4.04 1.47 -10.23
CA TYR A 224 4.22 2.27 -9.02
C TYR A 224 2.89 2.92 -8.62
N ALA A 225 2.71 3.17 -7.32
CA ALA A 225 1.59 3.99 -6.86
C ALA A 225 1.95 5.47 -7.05
N ASP A 226 1.96 5.98 -8.28
CA ASP A 226 2.50 7.30 -8.62
C ASP A 226 1.47 8.27 -9.22
N LEU A 227 0.18 7.98 -9.01
CA LEU A 227 -0.94 8.75 -9.55
C LEU A 227 -0.85 8.91 -11.08
N SER A 228 -0.37 7.88 -11.76
CA SER A 228 -0.36 7.84 -13.23
C SER A 228 -1.73 8.06 -13.88
N PRO A 229 -2.90 7.75 -13.26
CA PRO A 229 -4.19 8.13 -13.84
C PRO A 229 -4.37 9.64 -13.98
N LEU A 230 -3.76 10.42 -13.07
CA LEU A 230 -3.74 11.88 -13.14
C LEU A 230 -2.63 12.39 -14.07
N TYR A 231 -1.41 11.89 -13.90
CA TYR A 231 -0.21 12.47 -14.53
C TYR A 231 0.21 11.85 -15.86
N GLY A 232 -0.40 10.74 -16.27
CA GLY A 232 -0.05 10.00 -17.49
C GLY A 232 1.05 8.97 -17.27
N VAL A 233 1.16 8.06 -18.24
CA VAL A 233 2.11 6.92 -18.20
C VAL A 233 3.33 7.11 -19.11
N ASN A 234 3.49 8.29 -19.69
CA ASN A 234 4.62 8.68 -20.52
C ASN A 234 4.66 10.22 -20.66
N GLN A 235 5.70 10.74 -21.31
CA GLN A 235 5.91 12.19 -21.44
C GLN A 235 4.83 12.89 -22.25
N GLU A 236 4.25 12.22 -23.26
CA GLU A 236 3.18 12.77 -24.10
C GLU A 236 1.90 12.97 -23.29
N GLU A 237 1.42 11.92 -22.62
CA GLU A 237 0.24 11.99 -21.75
C GLU A 237 0.44 13.01 -20.61
N GLN A 238 1.63 13.03 -20.01
CA GLN A 238 1.96 14.03 -18.98
C GLN A 238 1.92 15.46 -19.51
N SER A 239 2.33 15.66 -20.76
CA SER A 239 2.30 16.97 -21.40
C SER A 239 0.87 17.43 -21.69
N GLN A 240 -0.05 16.50 -21.98
CA GLN A 240 -1.46 16.80 -22.26
C GLN A 240 -2.22 17.35 -21.05
N VAL A 241 -1.83 16.97 -19.82
CA VAL A 241 -2.48 17.46 -18.60
C VAL A 241 -1.90 18.78 -18.09
N ARG A 242 -0.71 19.19 -18.56
CA ARG A 242 0.02 20.36 -18.07
C ARG A 242 -0.36 21.64 -18.82
N THR A 243 -0.42 22.73 -18.06
CA THR A 243 -0.56 24.08 -18.64
C THR A 243 0.76 24.67 -19.11
N PHE A 244 1.90 24.07 -18.69
CA PHE A 244 3.26 24.60 -18.82
C PHE A 244 3.43 26.02 -18.27
N LYS A 245 2.61 26.38 -17.28
CA LYS A 245 2.69 27.64 -16.54
C LYS A 245 2.63 27.35 -15.05
N GLN A 246 3.62 27.85 -14.31
CA GLN A 246 3.65 27.81 -12.84
C GLN A 246 3.56 26.38 -12.25
N GLY A 247 3.90 25.38 -13.04
CA GLY A 247 3.82 23.97 -12.68
C GLY A 247 2.40 23.42 -12.59
N LEU A 248 1.39 24.13 -13.13
CA LEU A 248 -0.02 23.77 -12.98
C LEU A 248 -0.48 22.73 -14.01
N VAL A 249 -1.45 21.91 -13.62
CA VAL A 249 -2.29 21.09 -14.50
C VAL A 249 -3.59 21.81 -14.87
N HIS A 250 -4.22 21.40 -15.98
CA HIS A 250 -5.53 21.94 -16.36
C HIS A 250 -6.60 21.68 -15.27
N PRO A 251 -7.60 22.57 -15.10
CA PRO A 251 -8.65 22.39 -14.11
C PRO A 251 -9.38 21.05 -14.27
N ASP A 252 -9.55 20.33 -13.15
CA ASP A 252 -10.24 19.05 -13.04
C ASP A 252 -9.88 18.04 -14.15
N THR A 253 -8.59 17.96 -14.48
CA THR A 253 -8.08 17.09 -15.54
C THR A 253 -7.47 15.80 -14.99
N PHE A 254 -7.35 14.80 -15.84
CA PHE A 254 -6.58 13.58 -15.60
C PHE A 254 -6.21 12.92 -16.93
N ALA A 255 -5.11 12.19 -16.96
CA ALA A 255 -4.53 11.64 -18.18
C ALA A 255 -5.23 10.36 -18.65
N ASP A 256 -5.65 9.49 -17.74
CA ASP A 256 -6.20 8.19 -18.12
C ASP A 256 -7.68 8.29 -18.52
N PRO A 257 -8.01 8.16 -19.82
CA PRO A 257 -9.38 8.35 -20.31
C PRO A 257 -10.34 7.26 -19.83
N ARG A 258 -9.85 6.11 -19.33
CA ARG A 258 -10.68 5.00 -18.84
C ARG A 258 -11.49 5.39 -17.61
N LEU A 259 -10.98 6.33 -16.80
CA LEU A 259 -11.62 6.74 -15.53
C LEU A 259 -12.98 7.38 -15.77
N GLN A 260 -13.21 8.02 -16.92
CA GLN A 260 -14.50 8.64 -17.29
C GLN A 260 -15.66 7.63 -17.31
N PHE A 261 -15.33 6.35 -17.48
CA PHE A 261 -16.27 5.23 -17.55
C PHE A 261 -16.33 4.42 -16.25
N GLN A 262 -15.76 4.95 -15.17
CA GLN A 262 -15.81 4.36 -13.84
C GLN A 262 -16.88 5.06 -12.99
N LEU A 263 -17.15 4.52 -11.80
CA LEU A 263 -18.09 5.12 -10.86
C LEU A 263 -17.72 6.59 -10.60
N PRO A 264 -18.69 7.51 -10.47
CA PRO A 264 -18.43 8.94 -10.30
C PRO A 264 -17.53 9.25 -9.10
N GLY A 265 -17.60 8.46 -8.03
CA GLY A 265 -16.72 8.60 -6.86
C GLY A 265 -15.23 8.42 -7.20
N ILE A 266 -14.88 7.54 -8.14
CA ILE A 266 -13.48 7.34 -8.60
C ILE A 266 -13.01 8.60 -9.34
N VAL A 267 -13.86 9.15 -10.21
CA VAL A 267 -13.56 10.36 -10.97
C VAL A 267 -13.44 11.57 -10.05
N ALA A 268 -14.36 11.74 -9.10
CA ALA A 268 -14.33 12.82 -8.11
C ALA A 268 -13.07 12.76 -7.23
N MET A 269 -12.63 11.56 -6.80
CA MET A 269 -11.36 11.40 -6.09
C MET A 269 -10.16 11.80 -6.94
N THR A 270 -10.16 11.46 -8.23
CA THR A 270 -9.08 11.84 -9.14
C THR A 270 -9.04 13.36 -9.35
N ILE A 271 -10.21 13.99 -9.47
CA ILE A 271 -10.35 15.46 -9.54
C ILE A 271 -9.86 16.12 -8.26
N LEU A 272 -10.15 15.56 -7.08
CA LEU A 272 -9.59 16.06 -5.82
C LEU A 272 -8.06 16.10 -5.85
N PHE A 273 -7.41 15.04 -6.34
CA PHE A 273 -5.95 15.01 -6.51
C PHE A 273 -5.46 16.00 -7.58
N SER A 274 -6.22 16.23 -8.66
CA SER A 274 -5.91 17.27 -9.66
C SER A 274 -5.94 18.67 -9.04
N ARG A 275 -6.99 19.01 -8.29
CA ARG A 275 -7.09 20.27 -7.55
C ARG A 275 -6.00 20.42 -6.51
N ASN A 276 -5.68 19.34 -5.80
CA ASN A 276 -4.62 19.33 -4.80
C ASN A 276 -3.25 19.63 -5.42
N HIS A 277 -2.95 19.09 -6.61
CA HIS A 277 -1.73 19.42 -7.33
C HIS A 277 -1.61 20.94 -7.57
N ASN A 278 -2.67 21.56 -8.09
CA ASN A 278 -2.68 23.00 -8.37
C ASN A 278 -2.57 23.83 -7.08
N TYR A 279 -3.22 23.41 -6.00
CA TYR A 279 -3.05 24.04 -4.68
C TYR A 279 -1.59 23.96 -4.22
N ILE A 280 -0.97 22.78 -4.28
CA ILE A 280 0.44 22.57 -3.91
C ILE A 280 1.36 23.46 -4.74
N ALA A 281 1.20 23.47 -6.07
CA ALA A 281 2.02 24.28 -6.97
C ALA A 281 1.94 25.79 -6.62
N GLN A 282 0.74 26.29 -6.30
CA GLN A 282 0.56 27.67 -5.84
C GLN A 282 1.26 27.94 -4.50
N GLN A 283 1.21 26.99 -3.55
CA GLN A 283 1.91 27.11 -2.27
C GLN A 283 3.42 27.12 -2.44
N LEU A 284 3.97 26.28 -3.32
CA LEU A 284 5.40 26.27 -3.66
C LEU A 284 5.90 27.59 -4.25
N LEU A 285 5.01 28.36 -4.90
CA LEU A 285 5.31 29.69 -5.44
C LEU A 285 5.02 30.83 -4.45
N SER A 286 4.46 30.53 -3.28
CA SER A 286 4.23 31.55 -2.25
C SER A 286 5.56 32.09 -1.70
N ASN A 287 5.56 33.35 -1.24
CA ASN A 287 6.74 33.96 -0.63
C ASN A 287 7.20 33.19 0.61
N ALA A 288 6.26 32.72 1.44
CA ALA A 288 6.57 32.01 2.67
C ALA A 288 7.37 30.72 2.40
N VAL A 289 6.90 29.89 1.47
CA VAL A 289 7.59 28.65 1.10
C VAL A 289 8.90 28.93 0.38
N ASN A 290 8.94 29.88 -0.56
CA ASN A 290 10.18 30.19 -1.27
C ASN A 290 11.29 30.69 -0.36
N ILE A 291 10.99 31.56 0.61
CA ILE A 291 11.99 32.04 1.57
C ILE A 291 12.53 30.88 2.40
N ALA A 292 11.65 30.00 2.89
CA ALA A 292 12.05 28.83 3.67
C ALA A 292 12.92 27.85 2.85
N GLU A 293 12.68 27.77 1.54
CA GLU A 293 13.39 26.90 0.61
C GLU A 293 14.56 27.61 -0.10
N ASN A 294 15.13 28.66 0.51
CA ASN A 294 16.26 29.42 -0.04
C ASN A 294 16.06 29.81 -1.51
N HIS A 295 14.86 30.27 -1.86
CA HIS A 295 14.56 30.77 -3.19
C HIS A 295 14.75 29.68 -4.29
N ARG A 296 14.43 28.42 -3.93
CA ARG A 296 14.52 27.24 -4.82
C ARG A 296 13.70 27.39 -6.11
N PHE A 297 12.47 27.90 -6.02
CA PHE A 297 11.57 28.03 -7.18
C PHE A 297 11.59 29.42 -7.81
N THR A 298 12.03 30.42 -7.04
CA THR A 298 12.13 31.83 -7.43
C THR A 298 13.49 32.36 -7.02
N HIS A 299 14.33 32.87 -7.93
CA HIS A 299 15.68 33.34 -7.55
C HIS A 299 15.64 34.53 -6.56
N VAL A 300 16.68 34.69 -5.73
CA VAL A 300 16.87 35.89 -4.87
C VAL A 300 16.95 37.18 -5.70
N ASP A 301 17.57 37.11 -6.88
CA ASP A 301 17.63 38.21 -7.86
C ASP A 301 16.33 38.36 -8.68
N GLY A 302 15.29 37.60 -8.35
CA GLY A 302 13.99 37.61 -9.01
C GLY A 302 13.95 36.90 -10.37
N GLN A 303 12.86 37.14 -11.12
CA GLN A 303 12.59 36.56 -12.45
C GLN A 303 13.64 36.90 -13.52
N ASN A 304 14.55 37.83 -13.24
CA ASN A 304 15.60 38.27 -14.18
C ASN A 304 16.92 37.50 -14.00
N SER A 305 17.00 36.53 -13.08
CA SER A 305 18.18 35.67 -12.96
C SER A 305 18.34 34.79 -14.20
N PRO A 306 19.52 34.74 -14.84
CA PRO A 306 19.78 33.85 -15.97
C PRO A 306 19.68 32.36 -15.60
N GLN A 307 19.61 32.04 -14.30
CA GLN A 307 19.47 30.68 -13.77
C GLN A 307 17.99 30.26 -13.56
N VAL A 308 17.02 31.16 -13.75
CA VAL A 308 15.58 30.90 -13.50
C VAL A 308 14.76 31.35 -14.72
N SER A 309 14.64 30.46 -15.71
CA SER A 309 13.66 30.63 -16.80
C SER A 309 12.27 30.20 -16.34
N SER A 310 11.23 30.74 -16.99
CA SER A 310 9.85 30.33 -16.72
C SER A 310 9.62 28.83 -16.96
N GLN A 311 10.30 28.24 -17.96
CA GLN A 311 10.25 26.80 -18.22
C GLN A 311 10.90 25.98 -17.11
N ARG A 312 12.05 26.44 -16.58
CA ARG A 312 12.72 25.75 -15.47
C ARG A 312 11.87 25.81 -14.20
N THR A 313 11.30 26.97 -13.88
CA THR A 313 10.41 27.11 -12.72
C THR A 313 9.17 26.25 -12.89
N ASP A 314 8.54 26.26 -14.07
CA ASP A 314 7.39 25.40 -14.35
C ASP A 314 7.69 23.92 -14.12
N GLU A 315 8.79 23.42 -14.69
CA GLU A 315 9.19 22.02 -14.54
C GLU A 315 9.49 21.67 -13.08
N LEU A 316 10.24 22.52 -12.39
CA LEU A 316 10.62 22.28 -11.01
C LEU A 316 9.40 22.28 -10.08
N VAL A 317 8.49 23.23 -10.24
CA VAL A 317 7.25 23.31 -9.46
C VAL A 317 6.34 22.13 -9.78
N PHE A 318 6.15 21.78 -11.06
CA PHE A 318 5.33 20.64 -11.46
C PHE A 318 5.82 19.34 -10.83
N GLN A 319 7.12 19.04 -10.94
CA GLN A 319 7.67 17.78 -10.45
C GLN A 319 7.69 17.72 -8.91
N THR A 320 8.01 18.82 -8.22
CA THR A 320 7.91 18.87 -6.76
C THR A 320 6.45 18.75 -6.30
N ALA A 321 5.50 19.42 -6.97
CA ALA A 321 4.08 19.29 -6.67
C ALA A 321 3.57 17.86 -6.92
N ARG A 322 4.04 17.19 -7.98
CA ARG A 322 3.77 15.78 -8.26
C ARG A 322 4.25 14.88 -7.12
N LEU A 323 5.49 15.06 -6.64
CA LEU A 323 6.02 14.28 -5.53
C LEU A 323 5.22 14.47 -4.23
N ILE A 324 4.89 15.72 -3.86
CA ILE A 324 4.09 16.02 -2.66
C ILE A 324 2.69 15.39 -2.79
N ASN A 325 2.06 15.49 -3.96
CA ASN A 325 0.73 14.91 -4.18
C ASN A 325 0.76 13.37 -4.12
N CYS A 326 1.83 12.74 -4.63
CA CYS A 326 2.07 11.30 -4.45
C CYS A 326 2.27 10.94 -2.98
N ALA A 327 3.01 11.76 -2.21
CA ALA A 327 3.14 11.57 -0.77
C ALA A 327 1.79 11.67 -0.05
N CYS A 328 0.92 12.61 -0.44
CA CYS A 328 -0.45 12.69 0.05
C CYS A 328 -1.30 11.46 -0.30
N TYR A 329 -1.13 10.92 -1.51
CA TYR A 329 -1.79 9.69 -1.95
C TYR A 329 -1.35 8.48 -1.12
N ALA A 330 -0.05 8.28 -0.94
CA ALA A 330 0.49 7.24 -0.07
C ALA A 330 0.05 7.43 1.39
N ASN A 331 0.00 8.66 1.89
CA ASN A 331 -0.51 8.97 3.21
C ASN A 331 -1.97 8.51 3.36
N LEU A 332 -2.86 8.85 2.43
CA LEU A 332 -4.26 8.40 2.44
C LEU A 332 -4.37 6.87 2.46
N ILE A 333 -3.54 6.19 1.67
CA ILE A 333 -3.49 4.73 1.63
C ILE A 333 -3.07 4.15 2.99
N LEU A 334 -2.03 4.70 3.61
CA LEU A 334 -1.48 4.18 4.86
C LEU A 334 -2.33 4.51 6.08
N HIS A 335 -2.82 5.74 6.16
CA HIS A 335 -3.43 6.29 7.36
C HIS A 335 -4.96 6.15 7.40
N GLU A 336 -5.63 5.90 6.27
CA GLU A 336 -7.07 5.63 6.27
C GLU A 336 -7.43 4.30 5.64
N TYR A 337 -6.97 4.06 4.41
CA TYR A 337 -7.37 2.89 3.66
C TYR A 337 -6.88 1.60 4.34
N LEU A 338 -5.57 1.49 4.61
CA LEU A 338 -4.99 0.31 5.25
C LEU A 338 -5.57 0.06 6.65
N ARG A 339 -5.79 1.14 7.43
CA ARG A 339 -6.42 1.03 8.75
C ARG A 339 -7.84 0.48 8.66
N THR A 340 -8.60 0.94 7.66
CA THR A 340 -9.97 0.48 7.41
C THR A 340 -10.01 -0.96 6.97
N ILE A 341 -9.14 -1.36 6.02
CA ILE A 341 -9.19 -2.75 5.51
C ILE A 341 -8.75 -3.78 6.56
N LEU A 342 -7.84 -3.40 7.45
CA LEU A 342 -7.39 -4.22 8.59
C LEU A 342 -8.41 -4.26 9.74
N GLY A 343 -9.50 -3.50 9.66
CA GLY A 343 -10.50 -3.44 10.73
C GLY A 343 -9.98 -2.77 12.01
N ILE A 344 -8.95 -1.92 11.90
CA ILE A 344 -8.44 -1.17 13.04
C ILE A 344 -9.52 -0.17 13.48
N SER A 345 -9.73 -0.07 14.80
CA SER A 345 -10.68 0.86 15.40
C SER A 345 -10.30 2.31 15.12
N THR A 346 -11.29 3.17 14.94
CA THR A 346 -11.10 4.63 14.87
C THR A 346 -10.54 5.20 16.17
N GLU A 347 -10.67 4.52 17.30
CA GLU A 347 -10.11 5.00 18.56
C GLU A 347 -8.64 4.61 18.77
N SER A 348 -8.09 3.73 17.94
CA SER A 348 -6.71 3.28 18.09
C SER A 348 -5.76 4.29 17.46
N GLU A 349 -4.56 4.47 18.03
CA GLU A 349 -3.45 5.18 17.38
C GLU A 349 -2.57 4.24 16.53
N PHE A 350 -2.74 2.92 16.68
CA PHE A 350 -1.90 1.93 16.00
C PHE A 350 -2.09 1.97 14.48
N THR A 351 -1.00 2.00 13.72
CA THR A 351 -1.02 1.88 12.26
C THR A 351 0.04 0.88 11.83
N LEU A 352 -0.33 -0.09 11.00
CA LEU A 352 0.63 -0.95 10.34
C LEU A 352 1.31 -0.13 9.24
N ASN A 353 2.45 0.47 9.54
CA ASN A 353 3.23 1.23 8.58
C ASN A 353 4.24 0.32 7.84
N PRO A 354 4.06 -0.01 6.54
CA PRO A 354 5.00 -0.80 5.76
C PRO A 354 6.40 -0.15 5.63
N LEU A 355 6.51 1.15 5.87
CA LEU A 355 7.75 1.92 5.82
C LEU A 355 8.52 1.91 7.16
N MET A 356 8.03 1.24 8.20
CA MET A 356 8.79 1.06 9.44
C MET A 356 10.00 0.13 9.23
N THR A 357 11.11 0.40 9.92
CA THR A 357 12.33 -0.42 9.98
C THR A 357 12.19 -1.42 11.15
N PRO A 358 12.59 -2.71 11.11
CA PRO A 358 13.32 -3.52 10.11
C PRO A 358 12.54 -4.76 9.55
N PRO A 359 13.01 -5.44 8.46
CA PRO A 359 14.22 -5.10 7.69
C PRO A 359 14.11 -3.71 7.08
N SER A 360 15.22 -3.09 6.67
CA SER A 360 15.16 -1.80 5.97
C SER A 360 14.36 -1.97 4.67
N ALA A 361 13.55 -0.98 4.30
CA ALA A 361 13.03 -0.92 2.92
C ALA A 361 14.22 -0.94 1.95
N ASP A 362 14.08 -1.54 0.78
CA ASP A 362 15.15 -1.63 -0.22
C ASP A 362 14.57 -1.40 -1.62
N PRO A 363 14.48 -0.13 -2.06
CA PRO A 363 13.96 0.23 -3.36
C PRO A 363 14.95 -0.03 -4.50
N THR A 364 16.17 -0.51 -4.21
CA THR A 364 17.21 -0.68 -5.22
C THR A 364 16.77 -1.67 -6.32
N SER A 365 15.92 -2.63 -5.99
CA SER A 365 15.36 -3.58 -6.96
C SER A 365 14.16 -3.04 -7.76
N GLY A 366 13.53 -1.95 -7.31
CA GLY A 366 12.29 -1.42 -7.87
C GLY A 366 11.08 -2.35 -7.72
N ASN A 367 9.92 -1.95 -8.25
CA ASN A 367 8.67 -2.68 -8.10
C ASN A 367 8.14 -3.20 -9.45
N VAL A 368 7.56 -4.40 -9.46
CA VAL A 368 6.78 -4.93 -10.58
C VAL A 368 5.56 -5.65 -10.02
N VAL A 369 4.38 -5.08 -10.23
CA VAL A 369 3.13 -5.76 -9.85
C VAL A 369 2.94 -7.06 -10.65
N SER A 370 2.41 -8.09 -10.00
CA SER A 370 2.17 -9.39 -10.62
C SER A 370 0.81 -9.46 -11.31
N VAL A 371 0.67 -10.40 -12.25
CA VAL A 371 -0.64 -10.70 -12.85
C VAL A 371 -1.63 -11.17 -11.79
N GLU A 372 -1.20 -12.00 -10.83
CA GLU A 372 -2.04 -12.46 -9.73
C GLU A 372 -2.58 -11.28 -8.91
N PHE A 373 -1.74 -10.29 -8.62
CA PHE A 373 -2.13 -9.10 -7.86
C PHE A 373 -3.29 -8.35 -8.56
N GLY A 374 -3.21 -8.22 -9.89
CA GLY A 374 -4.26 -7.58 -10.69
C GLY A 374 -5.60 -8.31 -10.73
N TYR A 375 -5.64 -9.60 -10.40
CA TYR A 375 -6.88 -10.38 -10.32
C TYR A 375 -7.47 -10.46 -8.91
N ILE A 376 -6.63 -10.48 -7.87
CA ILE A 376 -7.14 -10.46 -6.48
C ILE A 376 -7.70 -9.09 -6.06
N TYR A 377 -7.37 -8.01 -6.77
CA TYR A 377 -7.90 -6.65 -6.55
C TYR A 377 -9.27 -6.38 -7.21
N ARG A 378 -9.84 -7.35 -7.93
CA ARG A 378 -11.10 -7.18 -8.67
C ARG A 378 -12.31 -7.37 -7.77
N TRP A 379 -12.63 -6.36 -6.97
CA TRP A 379 -13.67 -6.41 -5.94
C TRP A 379 -15.06 -5.96 -6.42
N HIS A 380 -15.44 -6.30 -7.65
CA HIS A 380 -16.74 -5.91 -8.22
C HIS A 380 -17.95 -6.47 -7.45
N SER A 381 -17.76 -7.50 -6.63
CA SER A 381 -18.79 -8.01 -5.72
C SER A 381 -19.16 -7.02 -4.61
N ALA A 382 -18.30 -6.07 -4.28
CA ALA A 382 -18.51 -5.07 -3.24
C ALA A 382 -19.31 -3.84 -3.70
N ILE A 383 -19.62 -3.73 -5.00
CA ILE A 383 -20.39 -2.60 -5.55
C ILE A 383 -21.71 -2.44 -4.81
N SER A 384 -21.98 -1.22 -4.33
CA SER A 384 -23.17 -0.91 -3.54
C SER A 384 -24.47 -1.07 -4.34
N LYS A 385 -25.61 -0.97 -3.66
CA LYS A 385 -26.91 -0.98 -4.34
C LYS A 385 -27.07 0.22 -5.27
N ALA A 386 -26.66 1.42 -4.82
CA ALA A 386 -26.77 2.65 -5.60
C ALA A 386 -25.82 2.65 -6.81
N ASP A 387 -24.57 2.20 -6.61
CA ASP A 387 -23.60 2.11 -7.71
C ASP A 387 -23.99 1.03 -8.73
N ALA A 388 -24.62 -0.06 -8.30
CA ALA A 388 -25.18 -1.05 -9.22
C ALA A 388 -26.30 -0.45 -10.08
N GLN A 389 -27.17 0.40 -9.49
CA GLN A 389 -28.19 1.12 -10.25
C GLN A 389 -27.55 2.09 -11.26
N TRP A 390 -26.51 2.81 -10.86
CA TRP A 390 -25.78 3.70 -11.77
C TRP A 390 -25.19 2.93 -12.98
N LEU A 391 -24.66 1.72 -12.75
CA LEU A 391 -24.16 0.86 -13.83
C LEU A 391 -25.28 0.38 -14.78
N ASP A 392 -26.50 0.21 -14.26
CA ASP A 392 -27.68 -0.12 -15.08
C ASP A 392 -28.17 1.10 -15.88
N ASP A 393 -28.14 2.29 -15.28
CA ASP A 393 -28.52 3.57 -15.92
C ASP A 393 -27.52 3.96 -17.03
N TYR A 394 -26.24 3.65 -16.84
CA TYR A 394 -25.15 3.88 -17.81
C TYR A 394 -24.48 2.57 -18.23
N PRO A 395 -25.09 1.79 -19.17
CA PRO A 395 -24.64 0.45 -19.54
C PRO A 395 -23.39 0.48 -20.47
N ILE A 396 -22.28 1.03 -19.96
CA ILE A 396 -21.05 1.30 -20.71
C ILE A 396 -20.49 0.04 -21.37
N ALA A 397 -20.34 -1.05 -20.61
CA ALA A 397 -19.74 -2.28 -21.11
C ALA A 397 -20.53 -2.88 -22.27
N LYS A 398 -21.86 -2.85 -22.18
CA LYS A 398 -22.77 -3.31 -23.25
C LYS A 398 -22.63 -2.43 -24.50
N LYS A 399 -22.70 -1.10 -24.34
CA LYS A 399 -22.53 -0.15 -25.46
C LYS A 399 -21.18 -0.33 -26.15
N TYR A 400 -20.10 -0.45 -25.38
CA TYR A 400 -18.75 -0.68 -25.91
C TYR A 400 -18.69 -1.95 -26.76
N MET A 401 -19.26 -3.06 -26.28
CA MET A 401 -19.29 -4.32 -27.05
C MET A 401 -20.17 -4.23 -28.30
N ASP A 402 -21.30 -3.54 -28.22
CA ASP A 402 -22.19 -3.34 -29.37
C ASP A 402 -21.49 -2.53 -30.47
N LEU A 403 -20.85 -1.42 -30.11
CA LEU A 403 -20.06 -0.59 -31.03
C LEU A 403 -18.88 -1.37 -31.60
N LYS A 404 -18.09 -2.03 -30.75
CA LYS A 404 -16.94 -2.85 -31.20
C LYS A 404 -17.35 -3.93 -32.20
N ARG A 405 -18.48 -4.62 -31.98
CA ARG A 405 -19.00 -5.62 -32.93
C ARG A 405 -19.41 -5.00 -34.26
N ARG A 406 -20.05 -3.83 -34.26
CA ARG A 406 -20.40 -3.09 -35.48
C ARG A 406 -19.15 -2.71 -36.27
N THR A 407 -18.15 -2.14 -35.60
CA THR A 407 -16.87 -1.75 -36.23
C THR A 407 -16.11 -2.94 -36.80
N GLN A 408 -16.13 -4.10 -36.13
CA GLN A 408 -15.49 -5.33 -36.64
C GLN A 408 -16.24 -5.98 -37.80
N SER A 409 -17.55 -5.75 -37.91
CA SER A 409 -18.40 -6.34 -38.98
C SER A 409 -18.45 -5.46 -40.23
N ALA A 410 -18.12 -4.16 -40.10
CA ALA A 410 -17.93 -3.27 -41.23
C ALA A 410 -16.55 -3.55 -41.86
N SER A 411 -16.52 -4.22 -43.02
CA SER A 411 -15.32 -4.46 -43.82
C SER A 411 -14.60 -3.15 -44.18
N GLU A 412 -13.31 -3.26 -44.54
CA GLU A 412 -12.28 -2.25 -44.93
C GLU A 412 -12.65 -1.13 -45.93
N GLN A 413 -13.93 -0.82 -46.15
CA GLN A 413 -14.41 0.27 -47.01
C GLN A 413 -14.93 1.45 -46.20
N GLN A 414 -14.03 2.14 -45.51
CA GLN A 414 -14.06 3.60 -45.23
C GLN A 414 -12.90 3.92 -44.28
N GLU A 415 -11.72 4.12 -44.83
CA GLU A 415 -10.48 4.47 -44.12
C GLU A 415 -10.50 5.89 -43.51
N GLY A 416 -11.61 6.63 -43.61
CA GLY A 416 -11.74 8.04 -43.25
C GLY A 416 -12.46 8.34 -41.93
N ASP A 417 -13.13 7.38 -41.30
CA ASP A 417 -13.94 7.62 -40.09
C ASP A 417 -13.72 6.52 -39.05
N LYS A 418 -12.54 6.51 -38.42
CA LYS A 418 -12.32 5.69 -37.22
C LYS A 418 -13.12 6.31 -36.08
N ALA A 419 -14.40 5.97 -36.00
CA ALA A 419 -15.28 6.32 -34.90
C ALA A 419 -14.58 6.04 -33.57
N ASN A 420 -14.36 7.09 -32.78
CA ASN A 420 -13.80 6.92 -31.45
C ASN A 420 -14.93 6.39 -30.56
N ILE A 421 -14.96 5.07 -30.35
CA ILE A 421 -16.00 4.37 -29.57
C ILE A 421 -16.28 5.09 -28.23
N PHE A 422 -15.27 5.65 -27.58
CA PHE A 422 -15.46 6.37 -26.33
C PHE A 422 -16.15 7.72 -26.51
N ALA A 423 -15.86 8.45 -27.59
CA ALA A 423 -16.58 9.68 -27.92
C ALA A 423 -18.06 9.38 -28.21
N ASP A 424 -18.35 8.33 -29.00
CA ASP A 424 -19.72 7.94 -29.33
C ASP A 424 -20.52 7.58 -28.06
N ILE A 425 -19.89 6.85 -27.12
CA ILE A 425 -20.53 6.51 -25.84
C ILE A 425 -20.84 7.77 -25.01
N LEU A 426 -19.92 8.74 -24.97
CA LEU A 426 -20.11 9.98 -24.23
C LEU A 426 -21.23 10.84 -24.87
N GLU A 427 -21.26 10.95 -26.20
CA GLU A 427 -22.33 11.66 -26.91
C GLU A 427 -23.69 11.01 -26.67
N ASP A 428 -23.77 9.68 -26.70
CA ASP A 428 -24.96 8.90 -26.38
C ASP A 428 -25.47 9.14 -24.94
N PHE A 429 -24.57 9.47 -24.01
CA PHE A 429 -24.91 9.81 -22.63
C PHE A 429 -25.16 11.30 -22.41
N GLY A 430 -25.19 12.11 -23.49
CA GLY A 430 -25.53 13.52 -23.43
C GLY A 430 -24.33 14.45 -23.21
N TYR A 431 -23.10 13.98 -23.38
CA TYR A 431 -21.88 14.79 -23.30
C TYR A 431 -21.41 15.18 -24.70
N PRO A 432 -21.69 16.41 -25.18
CA PRO A 432 -21.30 16.81 -26.52
C PRO A 432 -19.79 16.97 -26.63
N ARG A 433 -19.26 16.79 -27.84
CA ARG A 433 -17.82 16.92 -28.14
C ARG A 433 -17.13 18.16 -27.60
N LYS A 434 -17.80 19.31 -27.69
CA LYS A 434 -17.31 20.57 -27.13
C LYS A 434 -17.03 20.52 -25.62
N GLU A 435 -17.67 19.63 -24.88
CA GLU A 435 -17.50 19.48 -23.43
C GLU A 435 -16.27 18.59 -23.14
N PHE A 436 -16.19 17.40 -23.75
CA PHE A 436 -15.07 16.49 -23.50
C PHE A 436 -13.76 16.91 -24.18
N GLU A 437 -13.78 17.91 -25.07
CA GLU A 437 -12.59 18.61 -25.56
C GLU A 437 -12.01 19.62 -24.54
N LEU A 438 -12.80 20.03 -23.53
CA LEU A 438 -12.31 20.91 -22.46
C LEU A 438 -11.54 20.16 -21.37
N GLY A 439 -11.77 18.86 -21.25
CA GLY A 439 -11.20 17.97 -20.26
C GLY A 439 -12.04 16.71 -20.10
N PRO A 440 -11.60 15.75 -19.27
CA PRO A 440 -12.31 14.48 -19.10
C PRO A 440 -13.68 14.65 -18.41
N VAL A 441 -14.58 13.71 -18.65
CA VAL A 441 -15.97 13.70 -18.16
C VAL A 441 -16.12 12.94 -16.84
N CYS A 442 -17.05 13.40 -16.00
CA CYS A 442 -17.59 12.64 -14.87
C CYS A 442 -19.07 12.38 -15.16
N ILE A 443 -19.42 11.14 -15.55
CA ILE A 443 -20.80 10.82 -15.96
C ILE A 443 -21.76 11.03 -14.78
N GLY A 444 -22.67 11.98 -14.95
CA GLY A 444 -23.70 12.41 -14.01
C GLY A 444 -23.67 13.92 -13.75
N ILE A 445 -22.57 14.60 -14.07
CA ILE A 445 -22.38 16.03 -13.83
C ILE A 445 -21.71 16.70 -15.04
N HIS A 446 -21.88 18.01 -15.20
CA HIS A 446 -21.38 18.73 -16.37
C HIS A 446 -20.29 19.73 -16.03
N ARG A 447 -19.32 19.86 -16.93
CA ARG A 447 -18.22 20.81 -16.78
C ARG A 447 -18.66 22.21 -17.21
N ASN A 448 -18.31 23.22 -16.41
CA ASN A 448 -18.51 24.61 -16.76
C ASN A 448 -17.59 25.02 -17.92
N SER A 449 -18.15 25.57 -19.00
CA SER A 449 -17.38 25.89 -20.21
C SER A 449 -16.39 27.04 -20.05
N GLU A 450 -16.64 27.97 -19.12
CA GLU A 450 -15.79 29.14 -18.91
C GLU A 450 -14.64 28.84 -17.96
N THR A 451 -14.95 28.26 -16.79
CA THR A 451 -13.94 27.91 -15.78
C THR A 451 -13.18 26.64 -16.16
N ARG A 452 -13.76 25.83 -17.07
CA ARG A 452 -13.30 24.48 -17.42
C ARG A 452 -13.24 23.55 -16.21
N ALA A 453 -13.98 23.81 -15.14
CA ALA A 453 -14.04 22.99 -13.93
C ALA A 453 -15.47 22.49 -13.66
N PHE A 454 -15.61 21.47 -12.83
CA PHE A 454 -16.90 21.06 -12.29
C PHE A 454 -17.29 21.93 -11.10
N GLU A 455 -18.59 22.14 -10.90
CA GLU A 455 -19.09 22.87 -9.75
C GLU A 455 -18.78 22.12 -8.44
N ASN A 456 -18.39 22.86 -7.39
CA ASN A 456 -17.97 22.25 -6.13
C ASN A 456 -19.11 21.45 -5.48
N SER A 457 -20.35 21.95 -5.57
CA SER A 457 -21.53 21.29 -5.02
C SER A 457 -21.72 19.88 -5.59
N ASP A 458 -21.46 19.70 -6.88
CA ASP A 458 -21.68 18.43 -7.58
C ASP A 458 -20.64 17.39 -7.14
N LEU A 459 -19.37 17.79 -7.04
CA LEU A 459 -18.31 16.94 -6.52
C LEU A 459 -18.54 16.56 -5.04
N ILE A 460 -18.99 17.53 -4.22
CA ILE A 460 -19.32 17.28 -2.81
C ILE A 460 -20.46 16.24 -2.69
N GLN A 461 -21.52 16.37 -3.49
CA GLN A 461 -22.65 15.43 -3.47
C GLN A 461 -22.22 14.01 -3.88
N ILE A 462 -21.37 13.86 -4.90
CA ILE A 462 -20.83 12.55 -5.31
C ILE A 462 -20.01 11.92 -4.18
N LEU A 463 -19.11 12.69 -3.56
CA LEU A 463 -18.27 12.20 -2.48
C LEU A 463 -19.11 11.84 -1.24
N GLN A 464 -20.05 12.70 -0.85
CA GLN A 464 -20.98 12.43 0.24
C GLN A 464 -21.76 11.15 -0.01
N ALA A 465 -22.38 11.00 -1.19
CA ALA A 465 -23.13 9.79 -1.54
C ALA A 465 -22.24 8.54 -1.47
N SER A 466 -20.99 8.64 -1.94
CA SER A 466 -20.02 7.54 -1.86
C SER A 466 -19.65 7.17 -0.40
N MET A 467 -19.59 8.17 0.50
CA MET A 467 -19.34 7.95 1.93
C MET A 467 -20.55 7.37 2.68
N GLU A 468 -21.76 7.53 2.14
CA GLU A 468 -23.00 7.11 2.77
C GLU A 468 -23.52 5.77 2.24
N ASN A 469 -23.28 5.47 0.97
CA ASN A 469 -23.68 4.23 0.34
C ASN A 469 -22.84 3.06 0.87
N VAL A 470 -23.47 2.18 1.65
CA VAL A 470 -22.83 0.96 2.17
C VAL A 470 -22.56 0.00 1.01
N ALA A 471 -21.32 -0.51 0.96
CA ALA A 471 -20.89 -1.51 -0.01
C ALA A 471 -21.67 -2.82 0.15
N SER A 472 -21.57 -3.71 -0.84
CA SER A 472 -22.11 -5.07 -0.72
C SER A 472 -21.16 -5.98 0.06
N ARG A 473 -21.71 -7.00 0.73
CA ARG A 473 -20.93 -8.18 1.12
C ARG A 473 -20.34 -8.83 -0.14
N MET A 474 -19.08 -9.26 -0.07
CA MET A 474 -18.39 -9.99 -1.14
C MET A 474 -18.66 -11.50 -1.08
N GLY A 475 -18.19 -12.24 -2.09
CA GLY A 475 -18.34 -13.69 -2.22
C GLY A 475 -19.27 -14.10 -3.37
N ALA A 476 -19.66 -15.39 -3.38
CA ALA A 476 -20.51 -15.96 -4.43
C ALA A 476 -21.85 -15.22 -4.57
N GLN A 477 -22.28 -15.03 -5.82
CA GLN A 477 -23.56 -14.44 -6.20
C GLN A 477 -23.74 -13.00 -5.68
N LYS A 478 -22.70 -12.16 -5.81
CA LYS A 478 -22.66 -10.77 -5.33
C LYS A 478 -22.33 -9.73 -6.39
N VAL A 479 -21.84 -10.09 -7.57
CA VAL A 479 -21.44 -9.14 -8.63
C VAL A 479 -22.66 -8.59 -9.38
N PRO A 480 -22.81 -7.26 -9.57
CA PRO A 480 -23.90 -6.69 -10.36
C PRO A 480 -23.99 -7.26 -11.78
N ALA A 481 -25.21 -7.44 -12.30
CA ALA A 481 -25.45 -7.98 -13.63
C ALA A 481 -24.82 -7.12 -14.75
N ALA A 482 -24.81 -5.80 -14.59
CA ALA A 482 -24.20 -4.85 -15.52
C ALA A 482 -22.70 -5.11 -15.80
N LEU A 483 -22.00 -5.82 -14.90
CA LEU A 483 -20.59 -6.14 -15.03
C LEU A 483 -20.30 -7.51 -15.69
N GLU A 484 -21.32 -8.20 -16.24
CA GLU A 484 -21.14 -9.49 -16.91
C GLU A 484 -19.98 -9.47 -17.93
N GLU A 485 -19.98 -8.50 -18.85
CA GLU A 485 -18.95 -8.41 -19.90
C GLU A 485 -17.56 -8.15 -19.32
N VAL A 486 -17.46 -7.42 -18.19
CA VAL A 486 -16.18 -7.15 -17.52
C VAL A 486 -15.63 -8.43 -16.91
N GLU A 487 -16.45 -9.18 -16.18
CA GLU A 487 -16.08 -10.45 -15.54
C GLU A 487 -15.71 -11.51 -16.59
N VAL A 488 -16.55 -11.67 -17.62
CA VAL A 488 -16.34 -12.63 -18.71
C VAL A 488 -15.02 -12.37 -19.45
N GLN A 489 -14.71 -11.12 -19.74
CA GLN A 489 -13.43 -10.76 -20.37
C GLN A 489 -12.26 -10.91 -19.39
N GLY A 490 -12.47 -10.63 -18.11
CA GLY A 490 -11.48 -10.90 -17.05
C GLY A 490 -11.08 -12.37 -17.01
N ILE A 491 -12.05 -13.30 -17.00
CA ILE A 491 -11.81 -14.76 -17.02
C ILE A 491 -11.04 -15.16 -18.29
N ARG A 492 -11.45 -14.67 -19.46
CA ARG A 492 -10.77 -14.98 -20.72
C ARG A 492 -9.33 -14.47 -20.73
N ALA A 493 -9.10 -13.26 -20.22
CA ALA A 493 -7.76 -12.70 -20.10
C ALA A 493 -6.90 -13.52 -19.12
N ALA A 494 -7.46 -13.96 -17.99
CA ALA A 494 -6.76 -14.78 -16.99
C ALA A 494 -6.30 -16.12 -17.59
N ARG A 495 -7.16 -16.74 -18.39
CA ARG A 495 -6.84 -17.97 -19.13
C ARG A 495 -5.76 -17.74 -20.19
N LYS A 496 -5.82 -16.60 -20.92
CA LYS A 496 -4.82 -16.26 -21.96
C LYS A 496 -3.41 -16.09 -21.38
N VAL A 497 -3.31 -15.56 -20.17
CA VAL A 497 -2.02 -15.43 -19.46
C VAL A 497 -1.66 -16.68 -18.65
N GLY A 498 -2.48 -17.73 -18.63
CA GLY A 498 -2.19 -18.95 -17.86
C GLY A 498 -2.05 -18.68 -16.36
N LEU A 499 -3.02 -17.97 -15.78
CA LEU A 499 -3.08 -17.70 -14.34
C LEU A 499 -3.20 -19.02 -13.54
N CYS A 500 -2.66 -19.06 -12.32
CA CYS A 500 -2.69 -20.24 -11.46
C CYS A 500 -4.12 -20.59 -10.99
N THR A 501 -4.27 -21.72 -10.30
CA THR A 501 -5.53 -22.07 -9.61
C THR A 501 -5.60 -21.41 -8.23
N LEU A 502 -6.81 -21.38 -7.64
CA LEU A 502 -6.98 -20.84 -6.28
C LEU A 502 -6.11 -21.60 -5.25
N ASN A 503 -6.08 -22.92 -5.31
CA ASN A 503 -5.27 -23.73 -4.38
C ASN A 503 -3.76 -23.55 -4.59
N GLU A 504 -3.29 -23.33 -5.82
CA GLU A 504 -1.89 -22.99 -6.07
C GLU A 504 -1.49 -21.67 -5.41
N LEU A 505 -2.35 -20.63 -5.50
CA LEU A 505 -2.10 -19.35 -4.83
C LEU A 505 -2.14 -19.50 -3.30
N ARG A 506 -3.10 -20.28 -2.77
CA ARG A 506 -3.17 -20.59 -1.34
C ARG A 506 -1.90 -21.26 -0.84
N ARG A 507 -1.41 -22.27 -1.57
CA ARG A 507 -0.17 -22.97 -1.26
C ARG A 507 1.04 -22.03 -1.28
N PHE A 508 1.13 -21.14 -2.26
CA PHE A 508 2.19 -20.13 -2.37
C PHE A 508 2.24 -19.22 -1.12
N PHE A 509 1.09 -18.81 -0.59
CA PHE A 509 1.00 -18.02 0.64
C PHE A 509 1.00 -18.84 1.94
N HIS A 510 1.25 -20.15 1.88
CA HIS A 510 1.19 -21.08 3.01
C HIS A 510 -0.19 -21.12 3.71
N LEU A 511 -1.26 -20.91 2.94
CA LEU A 511 -2.63 -21.12 3.39
C LEU A 511 -3.03 -22.58 3.18
N LYS A 512 -3.94 -23.08 4.03
CA LYS A 512 -4.52 -24.42 3.89
C LYS A 512 -5.28 -24.51 2.56
N GLU A 513 -4.89 -25.41 1.68
CA GLU A 513 -5.65 -25.70 0.45
C GLU A 513 -7.04 -26.23 0.78
N TYR A 514 -8.04 -25.83 -0.03
CA TYR A 514 -9.39 -26.35 0.09
C TYR A 514 -9.45 -27.79 -0.39
N LYS A 515 -10.21 -28.63 0.33
CA LYS A 515 -10.41 -30.04 0.01
C LYS A 515 -11.82 -30.35 -0.52
N SER A 516 -12.76 -29.41 -0.42
CA SER A 516 -14.07 -29.50 -1.06
C SER A 516 -14.62 -28.11 -1.41
N TYR A 517 -15.67 -28.05 -2.23
CA TYR A 517 -16.34 -26.80 -2.59
C TYR A 517 -17.05 -26.16 -1.40
N GLU A 518 -17.65 -26.97 -0.52
CA GLU A 518 -18.27 -26.51 0.72
C GLU A 518 -17.26 -25.78 1.60
N GLU A 519 -16.05 -26.33 1.74
CA GLU A 519 -14.98 -25.68 2.51
C GLU A 519 -14.59 -24.33 1.90
N MET A 520 -14.59 -24.22 0.57
CA MET A 520 -14.24 -22.99 -0.15
C MET A 520 -15.27 -21.87 0.03
N VAL A 521 -16.56 -22.20 0.08
CA VAL A 521 -17.66 -21.21 0.10
C VAL A 521 -18.35 -21.08 1.47
N ALA A 522 -17.88 -21.81 2.49
CA ALA A 522 -18.29 -21.64 3.88
C ALA A 522 -17.22 -20.93 4.74
N GLY A 523 -17.66 -20.37 5.86
CA GLY A 523 -16.79 -19.75 6.85
C GLY A 523 -17.52 -19.48 8.17
N PRO A 524 -16.86 -18.92 9.18
CA PRO A 524 -17.52 -18.49 10.42
C PRO A 524 -18.68 -17.52 10.09
N GLY A 525 -19.91 -17.91 10.43
CA GLY A 525 -21.11 -17.11 10.14
C GLY A 525 -21.57 -17.14 8.67
N ILE A 526 -20.97 -17.97 7.81
CA ILE A 526 -21.35 -18.12 6.40
C ILE A 526 -21.57 -19.61 6.09
N THR A 527 -22.81 -19.98 5.82
CA THR A 527 -23.17 -21.33 5.37
C THR A 527 -22.98 -21.47 3.87
N ALA A 528 -22.42 -22.61 3.42
CA ALA A 528 -22.35 -22.93 2.00
C ALA A 528 -23.75 -23.03 1.37
N ASP A 529 -24.00 -22.25 0.31
CA ASP A 529 -25.23 -22.35 -0.46
C ASP A 529 -25.18 -23.62 -1.34
N PRO A 530 -26.08 -24.61 -1.15
CA PRO A 530 -26.07 -25.84 -1.92
C PRO A 530 -26.15 -25.61 -3.43
N ALA A 531 -26.79 -24.52 -3.88
CA ALA A 531 -26.87 -24.18 -5.30
C ALA A 531 -25.52 -23.73 -5.86
N VAL A 532 -24.71 -23.02 -5.07
CA VAL A 532 -23.35 -22.59 -5.45
C VAL A 532 -22.43 -23.80 -5.51
N VAL A 533 -22.49 -24.69 -4.50
CA VAL A 533 -21.73 -25.95 -4.48
C VAL A 533 -22.07 -26.81 -5.70
N SER A 534 -23.36 -27.06 -5.95
CA SER A 534 -23.82 -27.83 -7.12
C SER A 534 -23.38 -27.19 -8.44
N ALA A 535 -23.31 -25.85 -8.51
CA ALA A 535 -22.82 -25.15 -9.69
C ALA A 535 -21.30 -25.34 -9.86
N LEU A 536 -20.51 -25.28 -8.78
CA LEU A 536 -19.06 -25.56 -8.82
C LEU A 536 -18.79 -27.00 -9.28
N GLU A 537 -19.52 -27.99 -8.75
CA GLU A 537 -19.41 -29.39 -9.17
C GLU A 537 -19.76 -29.59 -10.65
N ARG A 538 -20.80 -28.92 -11.16
CA ARG A 538 -21.14 -28.98 -12.59
C ARG A 538 -20.05 -28.40 -13.48
N HIS A 539 -19.39 -27.33 -13.04
CA HIS A 539 -18.38 -26.64 -13.84
C HIS A 539 -17.02 -27.32 -13.78
N TYR A 540 -16.55 -27.68 -12.59
CA TYR A 540 -15.19 -28.20 -12.37
C TYR A 540 -15.13 -29.72 -12.12
N GLY A 541 -16.29 -30.39 -11.99
CA GLY A 541 -16.42 -31.80 -11.63
C GLY A 541 -16.51 -32.02 -10.11
N PRO A 542 -17.03 -33.16 -9.63
CA PRO A 542 -17.20 -33.43 -8.20
C PRO A 542 -15.86 -33.40 -7.42
N ASP A 543 -14.78 -33.94 -8.00
CA ASP A 543 -13.43 -33.96 -7.40
C ASP A 543 -12.53 -32.84 -7.95
N GLY A 544 -13.13 -31.75 -8.43
CA GLY A 544 -12.46 -30.69 -9.20
C GLY A 544 -11.92 -29.51 -8.38
N ILE A 545 -11.87 -29.58 -7.05
CA ILE A 545 -11.50 -28.42 -6.20
C ILE A 545 -10.15 -27.81 -6.55
N ASP A 546 -9.15 -28.63 -6.90
CA ASP A 546 -7.82 -28.15 -7.31
C ASP A 546 -7.79 -27.50 -8.70
N ARG A 547 -8.88 -27.61 -9.47
CA ARG A 547 -9.06 -27.06 -10.82
C ARG A 547 -9.76 -25.71 -10.84
N VAL A 548 -10.21 -25.21 -9.69
CA VAL A 548 -10.88 -23.91 -9.59
C VAL A 548 -9.90 -22.81 -10.00
N GLU A 549 -10.19 -22.15 -11.11
CA GLU A 549 -9.40 -21.05 -11.65
C GLU A 549 -9.26 -19.91 -10.62
N LEU A 550 -8.10 -19.25 -10.55
CA LEU A 550 -7.86 -18.22 -9.55
C LEU A 550 -8.92 -17.12 -9.59
N TYR A 551 -9.21 -16.53 -10.76
CA TYR A 551 -10.07 -15.36 -10.83
C TYR A 551 -11.52 -15.64 -10.41
N PRO A 552 -12.24 -16.63 -11.00
CA PRO A 552 -13.52 -17.06 -10.45
C PRO A 552 -13.45 -17.48 -8.99
N GLY A 553 -12.39 -18.21 -8.61
CA GLY A 553 -12.17 -18.71 -7.27
C GLY A 553 -12.17 -17.60 -6.22
N VAL A 554 -11.40 -16.54 -6.40
CA VAL A 554 -11.34 -15.44 -5.42
C VAL A 554 -12.61 -14.60 -5.36
N VAL A 555 -13.39 -14.53 -6.46
CA VAL A 555 -14.68 -13.82 -6.46
C VAL A 555 -15.72 -14.58 -5.65
N VAL A 556 -15.71 -15.92 -5.71
CA VAL A 556 -16.74 -16.77 -5.09
C VAL A 556 -16.36 -17.31 -3.70
N GLU A 557 -15.06 -17.32 -3.38
CA GLU A 557 -14.52 -17.75 -2.08
C GLU A 557 -15.22 -17.05 -0.91
N ALA A 558 -15.43 -17.79 0.17
CA ALA A 558 -15.99 -17.23 1.40
C ALA A 558 -15.14 -16.08 1.94
N THR A 559 -15.80 -15.15 2.62
CA THR A 559 -15.18 -13.95 3.14
C THR A 559 -14.94 -14.03 4.64
N LYS A 560 -13.94 -13.27 5.12
CA LYS A 560 -13.86 -12.93 6.55
C LYS A 560 -15.08 -12.13 7.00
N THR A 561 -15.37 -12.06 8.29
CA THR A 561 -16.51 -11.32 8.86
C THR A 561 -16.13 -9.99 9.54
N ASP A 562 -14.84 -9.67 9.56
CA ASP A 562 -14.25 -8.47 10.15
C ASP A 562 -13.46 -7.66 9.10
N GLY A 563 -13.00 -6.47 9.48
CA GLY A 563 -12.28 -5.54 8.60
C GLY A 563 -12.98 -5.28 7.27
N LEU A 564 -12.23 -5.41 6.16
CA LEU A 564 -12.77 -5.33 4.80
C LEU A 564 -13.64 -6.53 4.39
N SER A 565 -13.76 -7.57 5.19
CA SER A 565 -14.54 -8.77 4.83
C SER A 565 -14.09 -9.35 3.46
N LEU A 566 -12.78 -9.32 3.18
CA LEU A 566 -12.24 -9.87 1.92
C LEU A 566 -12.35 -11.40 1.89
N PRO A 567 -12.36 -12.01 0.69
CA PRO A 567 -12.08 -13.42 0.49
C PRO A 567 -10.79 -13.84 1.21
N TYR A 568 -10.76 -15.05 1.79
CA TYR A 568 -9.65 -15.50 2.63
C TYR A 568 -8.29 -15.40 1.94
N THR A 569 -8.20 -15.86 0.69
CA THR A 569 -6.96 -15.84 -0.08
C THR A 569 -6.56 -14.40 -0.42
N SER A 570 -7.51 -13.60 -0.92
CA SER A 570 -7.27 -12.19 -1.24
C SER A 570 -6.78 -11.40 -0.03
N SER A 571 -7.32 -11.64 1.16
CA SER A 571 -6.95 -10.92 2.38
C SER A 571 -5.47 -11.10 2.78
N ARG A 572 -4.89 -12.27 2.53
CA ARG A 572 -3.48 -12.55 2.83
C ARG A 572 -2.56 -11.99 1.75
N ALA A 573 -2.97 -12.11 0.49
CA ALA A 573 -2.17 -11.70 -0.66
C ALA A 573 -2.05 -10.17 -0.77
N ILE A 574 -3.16 -9.45 -0.61
CA ILE A 574 -3.25 -7.98 -0.74
C ILE A 574 -2.25 -7.25 0.18
N LEU A 575 -2.06 -7.76 1.40
CA LEU A 575 -1.15 -7.17 2.39
C LEU A 575 0.32 -7.35 1.99
N SER A 576 0.66 -8.49 1.40
CA SER A 576 2.02 -8.72 0.89
C SER A 576 2.35 -7.80 -0.28
N ASP A 577 1.41 -7.63 -1.21
CA ASP A 577 1.64 -6.77 -2.38
C ASP A 577 1.67 -5.29 -1.98
N ALA A 578 0.80 -4.84 -1.08
CA ALA A 578 0.81 -3.47 -0.57
C ALA A 578 2.13 -3.09 0.13
N VAL A 579 2.72 -4.03 0.88
CA VAL A 579 4.03 -3.84 1.53
C VAL A 579 5.14 -3.69 0.48
N ASN A 580 5.16 -4.54 -0.55
CA ASN A 580 6.16 -4.45 -1.62
C ASN A 580 6.03 -3.17 -2.44
N LEU A 581 4.79 -2.77 -2.76
CA LEU A 581 4.50 -1.59 -3.57
C LEU A 581 5.14 -0.31 -3.00
N LEU A 582 5.11 -0.15 -1.66
CA LEU A 582 5.64 1.03 -1.00
C LEU A 582 7.14 0.90 -0.68
N ARG A 583 7.59 -0.29 -0.28
CA ARG A 583 8.98 -0.50 0.15
C ARG A 583 9.97 -0.58 -1.01
N ASN A 584 9.49 -0.90 -2.21
CA ASN A 584 10.29 -1.00 -3.42
C ASN A 584 10.25 0.29 -4.28
N ASP A 585 9.74 1.39 -3.74
CA ASP A 585 9.66 2.69 -4.40
C ASP A 585 10.57 3.70 -3.70
N ARG A 586 11.62 4.17 -4.40
CA ARG A 586 12.61 5.08 -3.81
C ARG A 586 12.01 6.40 -3.34
N PHE A 587 10.90 6.85 -3.91
CA PHE A 587 10.27 8.11 -3.53
C PHE A 587 9.40 7.99 -2.28
N TYR A 588 9.01 6.77 -1.90
CA TYR A 588 8.29 6.50 -0.65
C TYR A 588 9.22 6.02 0.47
N SER A 589 10.40 5.49 0.13
CA SER A 589 11.44 5.19 1.12
C SER A 589 12.38 6.37 1.33
N ASP A 590 13.22 6.70 0.36
CA ASP A 590 14.36 7.60 0.57
C ASP A 590 14.00 9.03 0.22
N GLY A 591 13.14 9.21 -0.80
CA GLY A 591 12.66 10.50 -1.29
C GLY A 591 11.48 11.08 -0.50
N LEU A 592 10.96 10.35 0.50
CA LEU A 592 9.94 10.85 1.42
C LEU A 592 10.59 11.68 2.53
N ASN A 593 11.26 12.77 2.13
CA ASN A 593 12.07 13.60 3.03
C ASN A 593 11.85 15.11 2.73
N PRO A 594 12.20 16.00 3.67
CA PRO A 594 12.00 17.43 3.47
C PRO A 594 12.87 18.07 2.37
N HIS A 595 14.01 17.48 2.01
CA HIS A 595 14.83 18.00 0.91
C HIS A 595 14.11 17.84 -0.44
N ASP A 596 13.55 16.66 -0.71
CA ASP A 596 12.92 16.38 -2.00
C ASP A 596 11.51 16.96 -2.09
N LEU A 597 10.76 16.92 -0.99
CA LEU A 597 9.38 17.40 -0.91
C LEU A 597 9.24 18.88 -0.51
N THR A 598 10.32 19.57 -0.12
CA THR A 598 10.30 20.81 0.68
C THR A 598 9.86 20.58 2.13
N MET A 599 10.28 21.45 3.06
CA MET A 599 9.81 21.41 4.45
C MET A 599 8.29 21.54 4.51
N TRP A 600 7.74 22.52 3.79
CA TRP A 600 6.30 22.75 3.75
C TRP A 600 5.55 21.55 3.16
N GLY A 601 6.03 20.98 2.05
CA GLY A 601 5.37 19.85 1.39
C GLY A 601 5.44 18.56 2.20
N TYR A 602 6.57 18.31 2.87
CA TYR A 602 6.72 17.20 3.80
C TYR A 602 5.74 17.33 4.97
N ASP A 603 5.65 18.52 5.58
CA ASP A 603 4.71 18.78 6.67
C ASP A 603 3.26 18.71 6.17
N TYR A 604 2.96 19.22 4.98
CA TYR A 604 1.63 19.14 4.38
C TYR A 604 1.14 17.69 4.26
N ALA A 605 2.02 16.78 3.81
CA ALA A 605 1.71 15.36 3.63
C ALA A 605 1.75 14.54 4.93
N ASN A 606 2.58 14.91 5.92
CA ASN A 606 2.88 14.09 7.09
C ASN A 606 2.62 14.77 8.45
N ASN A 607 1.89 15.89 8.48
CA ASN A 607 1.77 16.76 9.65
C ASN A 607 1.49 15.99 10.96
N PRO A 608 2.44 15.96 11.92
CA PRO A 608 2.24 15.26 13.18
C PRO A 608 1.15 15.86 14.06
N SER A 609 0.84 17.16 13.94
CA SER A 609 -0.16 17.81 14.78
C SER A 609 -1.58 17.30 14.53
N ASP A 610 -1.84 16.79 13.33
CA ASP A 610 -3.16 16.35 12.89
C ASP A 610 -3.42 14.88 13.30
N LYS A 611 -2.40 14.18 13.83
CA LYS A 611 -2.46 12.75 14.16
C LYS A 611 -3.54 12.38 15.17
N ALA A 612 -3.76 13.22 16.18
CA ALA A 612 -4.77 12.93 17.20
C ALA A 612 -6.20 13.00 16.65
N ALA A 613 -6.46 13.86 15.65
CA ALA A 613 -7.81 14.08 15.12
C ALA A 613 -8.13 13.25 13.87
N THR A 614 -7.11 12.87 13.09
CA THR A 614 -7.27 12.24 11.75
C THR A 614 -6.40 11.00 11.58
N HIS A 615 -5.75 10.52 12.63
CA HIS A 615 -4.77 9.43 12.58
C HIS A 615 -3.60 9.67 11.62
N GLY A 616 -3.35 10.94 11.29
CA GLY A 616 -2.32 11.39 10.36
C GLY A 616 -2.77 11.43 8.90
N SER A 617 -4.07 11.22 8.63
CA SER A 617 -4.64 11.31 7.29
C SER A 617 -4.69 12.74 6.78
N VAL A 618 -4.14 12.95 5.58
CA VAL A 618 -4.21 14.24 4.87
C VAL A 618 -5.57 14.48 4.21
N PHE A 619 -6.47 13.50 4.18
CA PHE A 619 -7.73 13.56 3.40
C PHE A 619 -8.58 14.79 3.73
N HIS A 620 -8.81 15.04 5.03
CA HIS A 620 -9.59 16.18 5.50
C HIS A 620 -9.02 17.49 4.95
N LYS A 621 -7.69 17.66 5.01
CA LYS A 621 -6.99 18.86 4.55
C LYS A 621 -7.10 19.04 3.03
N ILE A 622 -6.98 17.96 2.26
CA ILE A 622 -7.19 17.99 0.80
C ILE A 622 -8.61 18.45 0.48
N VAL A 623 -9.63 17.85 1.11
CA VAL A 623 -11.03 18.21 0.85
C VAL A 623 -11.30 19.66 1.25
N SER A 624 -10.84 20.11 2.42
CA SER A 624 -11.03 21.50 2.86
C SER A 624 -10.39 22.52 1.90
N ASN A 625 -9.23 22.18 1.29
CA ASN A 625 -8.56 23.07 0.35
C ASN A 625 -9.20 23.04 -1.05
N ALA A 626 -9.59 21.86 -1.53
CA ALA A 626 -10.12 21.67 -2.89
C ALA A 626 -11.63 21.96 -3.02
N LEU A 627 -12.35 21.88 -1.90
CA LEU A 627 -13.81 22.04 -1.79
C LEU A 627 -14.16 22.84 -0.51
N PRO A 628 -13.81 24.14 -0.44
CA PRO A 628 -13.99 24.95 0.76
C PRO A 628 -15.46 25.10 1.21
N GLU A 629 -16.42 24.88 0.31
CA GLU A 629 -17.85 24.91 0.59
C GLU A 629 -18.40 23.60 1.19
N TRP A 630 -17.54 22.61 1.51
CA TRP A 630 -17.92 21.29 2.03
C TRP A 630 -19.00 21.37 3.13
N ALA A 631 -18.73 22.10 4.22
CA ALA A 631 -19.68 22.20 5.33
C ALA A 631 -20.99 22.91 4.95
N ALA A 632 -20.92 23.89 4.04
CA ALA A 632 -22.08 24.66 3.59
C ALA A 632 -23.01 23.81 2.70
N VAL A 633 -22.45 22.98 1.81
CA VAL A 633 -23.23 22.10 0.92
C VAL A 633 -23.83 20.92 1.69
N ILE A 634 -23.10 20.34 2.65
CA ILE A 634 -23.63 19.30 3.54
C ILE A 634 -24.74 19.85 4.45
N GLY A 635 -24.65 21.13 4.84
CA GLY A 635 -25.66 21.83 5.63
C GLY A 635 -25.63 21.55 7.14
N ASP A 636 -25.10 20.40 7.57
CA ASP A 636 -24.86 20.04 8.97
C ASP A 636 -23.33 20.02 9.25
N PRO A 637 -22.79 20.98 10.04
CA PRO A 637 -21.37 21.04 10.37
C PRO A 637 -20.83 19.81 11.12
N THR A 638 -21.66 19.19 11.97
CA THR A 638 -21.25 18.00 12.73
C THR A 638 -21.10 16.83 11.77
N ARG A 639 -22.10 16.65 10.91
CA ARG A 639 -22.08 15.60 9.89
C ARG A 639 -20.93 15.79 8.89
N ALA A 640 -20.68 17.02 8.48
CA ALA A 640 -19.60 17.36 7.55
C ALA A 640 -18.22 16.98 8.10
N ASP A 641 -17.96 17.25 9.38
CA ASP A 641 -16.73 16.86 10.08
C ASP A 641 -16.64 15.34 10.28
N GLU A 642 -17.73 14.67 10.68
CA GLU A 642 -17.76 13.21 10.83
C GLU A 642 -17.38 12.48 9.54
N LEU A 643 -17.91 12.93 8.39
CA LEU A 643 -17.62 12.36 7.08
C LEU A 643 -16.13 12.45 6.72
N LEU A 644 -15.44 13.52 7.11
CA LEU A 644 -14.02 13.70 6.82
C LEU A 644 -13.09 13.00 7.81
N ARG A 645 -13.53 12.77 9.06
CA ARG A 645 -12.76 12.01 10.07
C ARG A 645 -12.75 10.51 9.83
N SER A 646 -13.77 9.96 9.17
CA SER A 646 -13.86 8.52 8.91
C SER A 646 -14.51 8.26 7.54
N PRO A 647 -13.84 8.68 6.44
CA PRO A 647 -14.44 8.75 5.11
C PRO A 647 -14.87 7.39 4.54
N PHE A 648 -14.34 6.28 5.08
CA PHE A 648 -14.59 4.92 4.57
C PHE A 648 -15.58 4.09 5.39
N ARG A 649 -16.06 4.63 6.52
CA ARG A 649 -16.98 3.91 7.42
C ARG A 649 -18.34 4.61 7.44
N GLY A 650 -19.39 3.88 7.08
CA GLY A 650 -20.76 4.38 7.15
C GLY A 650 -21.29 4.47 8.59
N PRO A 651 -22.42 5.15 8.81
CA PRO A 651 -23.01 5.34 10.16
C PRO A 651 -23.33 4.03 10.90
N LEU A 652 -23.64 2.96 10.16
CA LEU A 652 -23.92 1.62 10.68
C LEU A 652 -22.73 0.97 11.40
N ALA A 653 -21.50 1.41 11.15
CA ALA A 653 -20.31 0.90 11.84
C ALA A 653 -20.37 1.16 13.36
N LYS A 654 -21.05 2.24 13.81
CA LYS A 654 -21.26 2.54 15.24
C LYS A 654 -22.16 1.50 15.93
N VAL A 655 -23.14 0.94 15.23
CA VAL A 655 -24.10 -0.04 15.80
C VAL A 655 -23.46 -1.41 16.01
N THR A 656 -22.58 -1.84 15.10
CA THR A 656 -21.87 -3.13 15.23
C THR A 656 -20.77 -3.07 16.30
N ALA A 657 -20.14 -1.90 16.49
CA ALA A 657 -19.20 -1.68 17.59
C ALA A 657 -19.90 -1.70 18.97
N LEU A 658 -21.09 -1.09 19.09
CA LEU A 658 -21.93 -1.16 20.29
C LEU A 658 -22.40 -2.59 20.59
N LYS A 659 -22.87 -3.33 19.56
CA LYS A 659 -23.27 -4.74 19.74
C LYS A 659 -22.12 -5.67 20.12
N ARG A 660 -20.89 -5.39 19.68
CA ARG A 660 -19.68 -6.13 20.10
C ARG A 660 -19.26 -5.80 21.54
N ALA A 661 -19.34 -4.53 21.94
CA ALA A 661 -19.10 -4.14 23.34
C ALA A 661 -20.16 -4.72 24.30
N GLU A 662 -21.39 -4.92 23.83
CA GLU A 662 -22.45 -5.61 24.58
C GLU A 662 -22.28 -7.14 24.62
N SER A 663 -21.73 -7.76 23.57
CA SER A 663 -21.43 -9.20 23.57
C SER A 663 -20.21 -9.55 24.41
N ASP A 664 -19.17 -8.71 24.40
CA ASP A 664 -17.95 -8.93 25.21
C ASP A 664 -18.20 -8.71 26.71
N ASN A 665 -19.21 -7.90 27.08
CA ASN A 665 -19.70 -7.77 28.46
C ASN A 665 -20.76 -8.83 28.83
N GLY A 666 -21.23 -9.63 27.87
CA GLY A 666 -22.27 -10.64 28.06
C GLY A 666 -21.76 -12.01 28.55
N ASP A 667 -20.45 -12.25 28.48
CA ASP A 667 -19.82 -13.52 28.85
C ASP A 667 -19.36 -13.59 30.32
N GLU A 668 -19.52 -12.54 31.13
CA GLU A 668 -19.32 -12.59 32.59
C GLU A 668 -20.58 -13.04 33.38
N LEU A 669 -21.71 -13.32 32.72
CA LEU A 669 -22.97 -13.68 33.39
C LEU A 669 -23.53 -15.08 33.05
N LYS A 670 -22.69 -15.99 32.55
CA LYS A 670 -23.05 -17.41 32.34
C LYS A 670 -22.09 -18.38 33.01
N GLN A 671 -21.91 -18.22 34.32
CA GLN A 671 -21.47 -19.29 35.20
C GLN A 671 -22.37 -19.34 36.43
N GLN A 672 -23.59 -19.85 36.26
CA GLN A 672 -24.41 -20.40 37.33
C GLN A 672 -25.62 -21.07 36.68
N ASP A 673 -25.53 -22.38 36.46
CA ASP A 673 -26.64 -23.35 36.54
C ASP A 673 -26.15 -24.73 36.08
N GLU A 674 -25.62 -25.53 37.01
CA GLU A 674 -25.58 -26.99 36.88
C GLU A 674 -26.41 -27.62 38.02
N PRO A 675 -27.30 -28.58 37.74
CA PRO A 675 -28.09 -29.23 38.77
C PRO A 675 -27.37 -30.45 39.38
N ASN A 676 -27.22 -30.38 40.70
CA ASN A 676 -27.33 -31.44 41.71
C ASN A 676 -27.29 -32.92 41.24
N ASN A 677 -26.31 -33.69 41.72
CA ASN A 677 -26.64 -34.96 42.36
C ASN A 677 -25.61 -35.48 43.39
N GLU A 678 -26.18 -35.85 44.54
CA GLU A 678 -25.76 -36.86 45.51
C GLU A 678 -24.56 -36.67 46.48
N LYS A 679 -24.99 -36.53 47.76
CA LYS A 679 -24.73 -37.44 48.91
C LYS A 679 -23.82 -36.94 50.04
N ARG A 680 -24.50 -36.90 51.20
CA ARG A 680 -24.13 -37.39 52.55
C ARG A 680 -23.47 -36.41 53.55
N LYS A 681 -24.37 -36.03 54.47
CA LYS A 681 -24.32 -36.25 55.94
C LYS A 681 -23.41 -35.34 56.79
N LYS A 682 -24.17 -34.63 57.66
CA LYS A 682 -24.02 -34.49 59.12
C LYS A 682 -23.22 -33.28 59.66
N LYS A 683 -24.02 -32.47 60.38
CA LYS A 683 -23.93 -32.11 61.81
C LYS A 683 -23.47 -30.68 62.14
N HIS A 684 -24.42 -29.98 62.80
CA HIS A 684 -24.25 -29.12 64.00
C HIS A 684 -23.39 -27.85 63.81
N ARG A 685 -23.66 -26.69 64.43
CA ARG A 685 -24.56 -26.26 65.51
C ARG A 685 -24.63 -24.73 65.40
N VAL A 686 -25.72 -24.17 65.92
CA VAL A 686 -25.99 -22.75 66.17
C VAL A 686 -24.91 -22.12 67.08
N ASP A 687 -24.55 -20.85 66.83
CA ASP A 687 -24.50 -19.76 67.84
C ASP A 687 -23.99 -18.43 67.25
N THR A 688 -24.89 -17.44 67.20
CA THR A 688 -24.64 -15.99 67.26
C THR A 688 -24.41 -15.55 68.73
N PRO A 689 -24.19 -14.26 69.09
CA PRO A 689 -23.68 -13.06 68.38
C PRO A 689 -22.65 -12.25 69.23
N SER A 690 -22.14 -11.12 68.74
CA SER A 690 -22.36 -9.77 69.32
C SER A 690 -21.25 -8.74 69.08
N LYS A 691 -21.69 -7.55 68.62
CA LYS A 691 -21.27 -6.15 68.93
C LYS A 691 -19.81 -5.77 68.57
N ILE A 692 -19.52 -4.61 67.96
CA ILE A 692 -19.67 -3.23 68.48
C ILE A 692 -19.51 -2.22 67.31
N THR A 693 -20.42 -1.24 67.23
CA THR A 693 -20.42 0.03 66.45
C THR A 693 -19.68 1.17 67.20
N PRO A 694 -19.66 2.49 66.81
CA PRO A 694 -20.00 3.21 65.55
C PRO A 694 -19.01 4.35 65.17
N SER A 695 -19.38 5.10 64.12
CA SER A 695 -19.24 6.58 63.93
C SER A 695 -18.00 7.07 63.15
N THR A 696 -17.99 8.17 62.38
CA THR A 696 -18.94 9.07 61.68
C THR A 696 -18.04 10.11 60.95
N ARG A 697 -18.44 10.60 59.76
CA ARG A 697 -18.18 11.92 59.09
C ARG A 697 -17.83 11.69 57.61
N ILE A 698 -18.57 12.14 56.57
CA ILE A 698 -19.22 13.42 56.21
C ILE A 698 -18.27 14.49 55.65
N ASN A 699 -18.62 14.95 54.43
CA ASN A 699 -18.28 16.13 53.60
C ASN A 699 -17.12 15.99 52.59
N MET A 700 -17.40 16.00 51.27
CA MET A 700 -17.89 17.08 50.37
C MET A 700 -16.80 18.10 50.01
N LEU A 701 -16.22 17.99 48.80
CA LEU A 701 -16.39 18.87 47.63
C LEU A 701 -15.56 18.35 46.46
#